data_AF-A0A5S3PDV0-F1
#
_entry.id   AF-A0A5S3PDV0-F1
#
_cell.length_a   1.000
_cell.length_b   1.000
_cell.length_c   1.000
_cell.angle_alpha   90.00
_cell.angle_beta   90.00
_cell.angle_gamma   90.00
#
_symmetry.space_group_name_H-M   'P 1'
#
loop_
_entity.id
_entity.type
_entity.pdbx_description
1 polymer ?
#
loop_
_entity_poly.entity_id
_entity_poly.type
_entity_poly.pdbx_seq_one_letter_code
_entity_poly.pdbx_strand_id
1 'polypeptide(L)'
;MKNLIVLPFLFFYLLNFAQEKIEFIDYDSVYEGVNESSEKGEYENALKYLDKISKNDSTYCSVLVSKSYYLMQLKRYDETIVVTDQGLDSACYDTHSSFFINKTVALLNQKKFQEAISVCDEGLKSFPQNKTLLYNKGVSLEETGQIEEAVKIYQNVITIDPFYRKPYFQLGNICYKQELISQALMCFNMYLLIEPDADNAFAILKSLNSTVQSKNQNSKNPDIKVSVDDDSFEEIDLILNNKIALNEKYDTGNEINIALTKQNHVLLESLKDYSGNRGFWGDKFAKYYEWINANNFFDIFTYTISYSIENDAYKKIVTKKEKEIIEFFQLSNEKWSEIVRTKSIQNKESKEDLTYFYEDGYVKGIGKMEGDSFLGPWQLYNEQGRLTGRGIFNSNGNRDGNWSLYNNQGGIRESAQYLDGKLNGANIYYYNNGRQKIVSNYKSDNLEGEYLSYNKNGALQEKKYFKDGKLDGPYQAYHNVGEQLIKSQADYSKGNIKERYQNYAPTGKISSIVNFKDGKANGQEKQYYLNEELSSDLNSKNGLVDGYYKKFHSNGNLKEIGQTLVGNYVGSWKTYYSNNTLESDFKYSDKGKVDGEYKYYDIDGKLNYIFEYRKGEFIAYKYYNKAGEVIHENRKKGGEFYYKGFSPYGKIASEGLYDIKGGKKGKWKYYSSYGTITDEGVYENNILQGDYKTYYANGQLESISKYKNDTLNGYYVDYHKNGQMKRQGWHKNNDAHGEWRGYNPGGTLISINFFHKGLLHGEQSTFSGKGIRIKTSDYKYGDEVKESFYDGDGNILYSISYQSDKKKYEITFEHNNKKPSTSITYVNGVKHGPYTFHDFYGKKRTAGQYLNGNLHGEWTWYHDNGTAETKANYIYGELEGDYVYYFEDGTIDSKYFYSLGKLQKDAISYHENGTIRTKSGYYDNKLNGRRESYSSDGKLQLVRFYEYGRLVGYSYLDTNSEELPMIPIENETGKIIAYYDNKKVSRELEYKHGELIDVYKEYYDSGQLREVIHYANGEYDGKRTVYFPDGTLKKEQIYELGNLNGIAKEYFENGNLKKEETFLHDIKEGVSKKYDINGNLIIEETYSNGDIIHSESK
;
A
#
# COMPACT_ATOMS: atom_id res chain seq x y z
N MET A 1 56.47 31.95 35.35
CA MET A 1 55.85 33.06 34.60
C MET A 1 55.33 32.48 33.29
N LYS A 2 54.09 31.99 33.27
CA LYS A 2 52.86 32.67 32.79
C LYS A 2 52.90 33.05 31.30
N ASN A 3 52.14 32.29 30.49
CA ASN A 3 51.25 32.70 29.39
C ASN A 3 50.66 31.41 28.79
N LEU A 4 49.59 30.85 29.36
CA LEU A 4 48.20 30.93 28.86
C LEU A 4 48.09 31.22 27.35
N ILE A 5 47.82 30.17 26.57
CA ILE A 5 47.10 30.24 25.29
C ILE A 5 45.81 29.44 25.50
N VAL A 6 44.70 30.15 25.54
CA VAL A 6 43.34 29.61 25.59
C VAL A 6 42.93 29.33 24.14
N LEU A 7 42.83 28.04 23.76
CA LEU A 7 42.11 27.62 22.56
C LEU A 7 40.62 27.53 22.93
N PRO A 8 39.69 28.20 22.22
CA PRO A 8 38.28 27.95 22.40
C PRO A 8 37.94 26.63 21.70
N PHE A 9 37.63 25.60 22.49
CA PHE A 9 36.86 24.45 22.03
C PHE A 9 35.45 24.93 21.67
N LEU A 10 35.23 25.27 20.41
CA LEU A 10 33.89 25.36 19.83
C LEU A 10 33.46 23.96 19.41
N PHE A 11 32.91 23.21 20.37
CA PHE A 11 32.16 21.99 20.11
C PHE A 11 30.83 22.38 19.46
N PHE A 12 30.83 22.61 18.15
CA PHE A 12 29.61 22.46 17.37
C PHE A 12 29.40 20.95 17.18
N TYR A 13 28.49 20.38 17.98
CA TYR A 13 27.86 19.11 17.65
C TYR A 13 27.02 19.30 16.38
N LEU A 14 27.68 19.33 15.22
CA LEU A 14 27.02 18.94 13.98
C LEU A 14 26.89 17.42 14.07
N LEU A 15 25.68 16.95 14.37
CA LEU A 15 25.28 15.58 14.10
C LEU A 15 25.40 15.38 12.57
N ASN A 16 26.61 15.07 12.10
CA ASN A 16 26.82 14.46 10.81
C ASN A 16 26.15 13.08 10.87
N PHE A 17 24.86 13.03 10.57
CA PHE A 17 24.30 11.81 10.00
C PHE A 17 25.02 11.63 8.67
N ALA A 18 26.10 10.85 8.68
CA ALA A 18 26.67 10.36 7.44
C ALA A 18 25.52 9.74 6.63
N GLN A 19 25.41 10.11 5.35
CA GLN A 19 24.42 9.57 4.41
C GLN A 19 24.77 8.12 4.09
N GLU A 20 24.67 7.26 5.10
CA GLU A 20 25.01 5.84 5.00
C GLU A 20 24.00 5.13 4.11
N LYS A 21 24.51 4.19 3.33
CA LYS A 21 23.70 3.32 2.49
C LYS A 21 22.79 2.48 3.40
N ILE A 22 21.47 2.58 3.16
CA ILE A 22 20.49 1.78 3.89
C ILE A 22 20.70 0.26 3.64
N GLU A 23 20.59 -0.55 4.69
CA GLU A 23 20.70 -2.01 4.59
C GLU A 23 19.56 -2.59 3.74
N PHE A 24 19.85 -3.58 2.89
CA PHE A 24 18.79 -4.35 2.23
C PHE A 24 18.29 -5.43 3.19
N ILE A 25 17.01 -5.35 3.54
CA ILE A 25 16.36 -6.38 4.34
C ILE A 25 15.61 -7.31 3.38
N ASP A 26 16.20 -8.49 3.12
CA ASP A 26 15.52 -9.55 2.39
C ASP A 26 14.69 -10.42 3.33
N TYR A 27 13.37 -10.27 3.25
CA TYR A 27 12.46 -10.97 4.16
C TYR A 27 12.58 -12.48 4.08
N ASP A 28 12.82 -13.02 2.88
CA ASP A 28 12.98 -14.46 2.67
C ASP A 28 14.17 -14.98 3.50
N SER A 29 15.30 -14.28 3.45
CA SER A 29 16.48 -14.61 4.27
C SER A 29 16.28 -14.37 5.77
N VAL A 30 15.47 -13.38 6.17
CA VAL A 30 15.13 -13.19 7.59
C VAL A 30 14.35 -14.39 8.11
N TYR A 31 13.31 -14.83 7.40
CA TYR A 31 12.50 -15.97 7.81
C TYR A 31 13.27 -17.30 7.78
N GLU A 32 14.16 -17.49 6.81
CA GLU A 32 15.11 -18.62 6.82
C GLU A 32 15.98 -18.63 8.08
N GLY A 33 16.56 -17.48 8.46
CA GLY A 33 17.37 -17.36 9.67
C GLY A 33 16.59 -17.57 10.98
N VAL A 34 15.33 -17.13 11.03
CA VAL A 34 14.42 -17.42 12.16
C VAL A 34 14.18 -18.92 12.28
N ASN A 35 13.86 -19.59 11.17
CA ASN A 35 13.57 -21.02 11.16
C ASN A 35 14.81 -21.83 11.59
N GLU A 36 15.98 -21.54 11.01
CA GLU A 36 17.23 -22.23 11.36
C GLU A 36 17.61 -22.05 12.85
N SER A 37 17.48 -20.82 13.36
CA SER A 37 17.76 -20.53 14.78
C SER A 37 16.78 -21.26 15.70
N SER A 38 15.50 -21.30 15.32
CA SER A 38 14.43 -21.97 16.07
C SER A 38 14.64 -23.48 16.15
N GLU A 39 15.05 -24.13 15.04
CA GLU A 39 15.35 -25.57 15.00
C GLU A 39 16.52 -25.95 15.92
N LYS A 40 17.48 -25.03 16.11
CA LYS A 40 18.63 -25.20 17.03
C LYS A 40 18.31 -24.82 18.49
N GLY A 41 17.11 -24.32 18.77
CA GLY A 41 16.74 -23.78 20.09
C GLY A 41 17.41 -22.44 20.44
N GLU A 42 18.00 -21.76 19.47
CA GLU A 42 18.69 -20.47 19.63
C GLU A 42 17.70 -19.30 19.57
N TYR A 43 16.74 -19.25 20.50
CA TYR A 43 15.63 -18.30 20.45
C TYR A 43 16.03 -16.81 20.52
N GLU A 44 17.14 -16.48 21.19
CA GLU A 44 17.69 -15.12 21.18
C GLU A 44 18.16 -14.70 19.77
N ASN A 45 18.69 -15.63 18.98
CA ASN A 45 19.08 -15.34 17.59
C ASN A 45 17.84 -15.20 16.70
N ALA A 46 16.82 -16.03 16.89
CA ALA A 46 15.54 -15.89 16.20
C ALA A 46 14.90 -14.51 16.45
N LEU A 47 14.92 -14.02 17.69
CA LEU A 47 14.44 -12.67 18.04
C LEU A 47 15.24 -11.57 17.30
N LYS A 48 16.57 -11.67 17.24
CA LYS A 48 17.41 -10.72 16.49
C LYS A 48 17.09 -10.67 15.00
N TYR A 49 16.76 -11.81 14.38
CA TYR A 49 16.31 -11.83 13.00
C TYR A 49 14.94 -11.13 12.86
N LEU A 50 13.99 -11.44 13.73
CA LEU A 50 12.67 -10.80 13.74
C LEU A 50 12.73 -9.28 13.98
N ASP A 51 13.70 -8.80 14.76
CA ASP A 51 13.93 -7.36 15.00
C ASP A 51 14.35 -6.58 13.76
N LYS A 52 14.79 -7.27 12.69
CA LYS A 52 15.07 -6.62 11.40
C LYS A 52 13.79 -6.22 10.65
N ILE A 53 12.64 -6.81 10.97
CA ILE A 53 11.37 -6.48 10.30
C ILE A 53 10.78 -5.22 10.93
N SER A 54 10.56 -4.20 10.11
CA SER A 54 9.99 -2.92 10.55
C SER A 54 8.54 -3.07 11.03
N LYS A 55 8.15 -2.26 12.04
CA LYS A 55 6.75 -2.09 12.47
C LYS A 55 5.81 -1.64 11.34
N ASN A 56 6.39 -1.02 10.31
CA ASN A 56 5.67 -0.51 9.15
C ASN A 56 5.47 -1.59 8.08
N ASP A 57 5.97 -2.82 8.29
CA ASP A 57 5.74 -3.93 7.38
C ASP A 57 4.41 -4.65 7.63
N SER A 58 3.78 -5.10 6.55
CA SER A 58 2.48 -5.79 6.62
C SER A 58 2.52 -7.13 7.37
N THR A 59 3.70 -7.75 7.48
CA THR A 59 3.91 -9.02 8.18
C THR A 59 4.20 -8.83 9.67
N TYR A 60 4.26 -7.58 10.15
CA TYR A 60 4.63 -7.28 11.53
C TYR A 60 3.70 -7.94 12.57
N CYS A 61 2.41 -8.14 12.26
CA CYS A 61 1.51 -8.92 13.12
C CYS A 61 2.02 -10.35 13.38
N SER A 62 2.47 -11.04 12.33
CA SER A 62 3.04 -12.38 12.44
C SER A 62 4.36 -12.37 13.21
N VAL A 63 5.18 -11.33 13.02
CA VAL A 63 6.41 -11.10 13.79
C VAL A 63 6.11 -11.01 15.29
N LEU A 64 5.09 -10.25 15.70
CA LEU A 64 4.69 -10.15 17.10
C LEU A 64 4.27 -11.50 17.69
N VAL A 65 3.54 -12.33 16.92
CA VAL A 65 3.18 -13.69 17.36
C VAL A 65 4.44 -14.52 17.59
N SER A 66 5.35 -14.59 16.62
CA SER A 66 6.60 -15.34 16.75
C SER A 66 7.48 -14.82 17.89
N LYS A 67 7.60 -13.49 18.05
CA LYS A 67 8.32 -12.88 19.19
C LYS A 67 7.72 -13.32 20.52
N SER A 68 6.40 -13.24 20.68
CA SER A 68 5.74 -13.64 21.92
C SER A 68 6.01 -15.12 22.27
N TYR A 69 6.00 -16.01 21.26
CA TYR A 69 6.34 -17.42 21.42
C TYR A 69 7.79 -17.64 21.86
N TYR A 70 8.77 -17.02 21.20
CA TYR A 70 10.18 -17.19 21.55
C TYR A 70 10.54 -16.59 22.92
N LEU A 71 9.94 -15.45 23.28
CA LEU A 71 10.06 -14.88 24.63
C LEU A 71 9.51 -15.83 25.71
N MET A 72 8.42 -16.55 25.42
CA MET A 72 7.91 -17.58 26.33
C MET A 72 8.91 -18.73 26.53
N GLN A 73 9.57 -19.20 25.46
CA GLN A 73 10.61 -20.25 25.57
C GLN A 73 11.81 -19.79 26.41
N LEU A 74 12.13 -18.49 26.35
CA LEU A 74 13.16 -17.85 27.17
C LEU A 74 12.68 -17.48 28.59
N LYS A 75 11.42 -17.78 28.94
CA LYS A 75 10.79 -17.44 30.22
C LYS A 75 10.74 -15.93 30.53
N ARG A 76 10.77 -15.09 29.48
CA ARG A 76 10.70 -13.61 29.56
C ARG A 76 9.24 -13.15 29.53
N TYR A 77 8.47 -13.56 30.54
CA TYR A 77 7.00 -13.44 30.54
C TYR A 77 6.48 -12.01 30.53
N ASP A 78 7.14 -11.07 31.22
CA ASP A 78 6.72 -9.66 31.19
C ASP A 78 6.84 -9.06 29.78
N GLU A 79 7.89 -9.42 29.05
CA GLU A 79 8.08 -8.99 27.67
C GLU A 79 7.11 -9.68 26.71
N THR A 80 6.77 -10.96 26.94
CA THR A 80 5.67 -11.62 26.23
C THR A 80 4.38 -10.82 26.37
N ILE A 81 4.02 -10.41 27.58
CA ILE A 81 2.79 -9.63 27.83
C ILE A 81 2.81 -8.33 27.04
N VAL A 82 3.91 -7.57 27.09
CA VAL A 82 4.07 -6.32 26.33
C VAL A 82 3.90 -6.54 24.82
N VAL A 83 4.54 -7.58 24.26
CA VAL A 83 4.42 -7.90 22.82
C VAL A 83 3.01 -8.34 22.46
N THR A 84 2.33 -9.12 23.31
CA THR A 84 0.95 -9.53 23.07
C THR A 84 -0.02 -8.36 23.16
N ASP A 85 0.20 -7.41 24.07
CA ASP A 85 -0.62 -6.21 24.23
C ASP A 85 -0.48 -5.30 23.00
N GLN A 86 0.75 -5.11 22.51
CA GLN A 86 1.00 -4.44 21.24
C GLN A 86 0.23 -5.10 20.08
N GLY A 87 0.19 -6.43 20.06
CA GLY A 87 -0.57 -7.19 19.06
C GLY A 87 -2.09 -6.97 19.16
N LEU A 88 -2.64 -7.02 20.37
CA LEU A 88 -4.07 -6.85 20.64
C LEU A 88 -4.56 -5.40 20.41
N ASP A 89 -3.72 -4.40 20.64
CA ASP A 89 -4.02 -2.98 20.41
C ASP A 89 -3.92 -2.59 18.93
N SER A 90 -3.33 -3.45 18.10
CA SER A 90 -3.16 -3.22 16.67
C SER A 90 -4.24 -3.90 15.83
N ALA A 91 -4.28 -3.62 14.53
CA ALA A 91 -5.28 -4.20 13.62
C ALA A 91 -5.00 -5.68 13.24
N CYS A 92 -4.42 -6.48 14.15
CA CYS A 92 -3.94 -7.85 13.92
C CYS A 92 -5.01 -8.94 14.19
N TYR A 93 -6.29 -8.65 13.90
CA TYR A 93 -7.45 -9.45 14.31
C TYR A 93 -7.34 -10.96 14.02
N ASP A 94 -6.73 -11.37 12.91
CA ASP A 94 -6.58 -12.80 12.54
C ASP A 94 -5.62 -13.57 13.45
N THR A 95 -4.78 -12.85 14.19
CA THR A 95 -3.79 -13.40 15.12
C THR A 95 -4.12 -13.14 16.59
N HIS A 96 -5.24 -12.47 16.89
CA HIS A 96 -5.63 -12.15 18.27
C HIS A 96 -5.79 -13.40 19.15
N SER A 97 -6.24 -14.53 18.60
CA SER A 97 -6.32 -15.78 19.35
C SER A 97 -4.96 -16.19 19.91
N SER A 98 -3.90 -16.10 19.10
CA SER A 98 -2.52 -16.37 19.51
C SER A 98 -2.05 -15.41 20.60
N PHE A 99 -2.37 -14.11 20.49
CA PHE A 99 -1.99 -13.14 21.53
C PHE A 99 -2.70 -13.39 22.86
N PHE A 100 -4.02 -13.64 22.85
CA PHE A 100 -4.75 -14.01 24.06
C PHE A 100 -4.20 -15.30 24.69
N ILE A 101 -3.89 -16.32 23.87
CA ILE A 101 -3.31 -17.57 24.36
C ILE A 101 -1.94 -17.32 25.00
N ASN A 102 -1.02 -16.66 24.29
CA ASN A 102 0.35 -16.44 24.74
C ASN A 102 0.38 -15.54 26.00
N LYS A 103 -0.46 -14.50 26.05
CA LYS A 103 -0.62 -13.65 27.24
C LYS A 103 -1.13 -14.45 28.44
N THR A 104 -2.16 -15.28 28.24
CA THR A 104 -2.72 -16.14 29.29
C THR A 104 -1.67 -17.11 29.83
N VAL A 105 -0.91 -17.77 28.95
CA VAL A 105 0.15 -18.71 29.37
C VAL A 105 1.27 -17.98 30.13
N ALA A 106 1.67 -16.78 29.71
CA ALA A 106 2.64 -15.98 30.45
C ALA A 106 2.15 -15.66 31.88
N LEU A 107 0.89 -15.24 32.02
CA LEU A 107 0.27 -14.95 33.32
C LEU A 107 0.16 -16.19 34.22
N LEU A 108 -0.20 -17.34 33.64
CA LEU A 108 -0.22 -18.63 34.35
C LEU A 108 1.16 -19.00 34.91
N ASN A 109 2.23 -18.83 34.12
CA ASN A 109 3.60 -19.07 34.59
C ASN A 109 4.04 -18.09 35.68
N GLN A 110 3.48 -16.87 35.69
CA GLN A 110 3.64 -15.89 36.76
C GLN A 110 2.71 -16.11 37.96
N LYS A 111 1.82 -17.12 37.93
CA LYS A 111 0.79 -17.40 38.95
C LYS A 111 -0.23 -16.27 39.14
N LYS A 112 -0.44 -15.44 38.12
CA LYS A 112 -1.45 -14.35 38.10
C LYS A 112 -2.79 -14.87 37.54
N PHE A 113 -3.41 -15.78 38.28
CA PHE A 113 -4.56 -16.55 37.78
C PHE A 113 -5.81 -15.71 37.49
N GLN A 114 -6.12 -14.70 38.31
CA GLN A 114 -7.30 -13.86 38.10
C GLN A 114 -7.17 -12.98 36.84
N GLU A 115 -5.96 -12.48 36.56
CA GLU A 115 -5.67 -11.75 35.32
C GLU A 115 -5.77 -12.68 34.11
N ALA A 116 -5.26 -13.92 34.22
CA ALA A 116 -5.38 -14.94 33.17
C ALA A 116 -6.86 -15.26 32.83
N ILE A 117 -7.73 -15.38 33.84
CA ILE A 117 -9.17 -15.57 33.64
C ILE A 117 -9.77 -14.39 32.85
N SER A 118 -9.42 -13.15 33.23
CA SER A 118 -9.91 -11.94 32.55
C SER A 118 -9.49 -11.90 31.08
N VAL A 119 -8.24 -12.25 30.77
CA VAL A 119 -7.72 -12.32 29.40
C VAL A 119 -8.43 -13.41 28.60
N CYS A 120 -8.65 -14.60 29.19
CA CYS A 120 -9.44 -15.64 28.55
C CYS A 120 -10.87 -15.19 28.27
N ASP A 121 -11.54 -14.55 29.23
CA ASP A 121 -12.92 -14.08 29.06
C ASP A 121 -13.04 -13.03 27.96
N GLU A 122 -12.04 -12.16 27.82
CA GLU A 122 -11.97 -11.23 26.70
C GLU A 122 -11.79 -11.96 25.36
N GLY A 123 -10.82 -12.87 25.26
CA GLY A 123 -10.59 -13.63 24.04
C GLY A 123 -11.79 -14.48 23.61
N LEU A 124 -12.48 -15.11 24.56
CA LEU A 124 -13.64 -15.96 24.30
C LEU A 124 -14.87 -15.19 23.79
N LYS A 125 -14.92 -13.85 23.92
CA LYS A 125 -15.95 -13.04 23.24
C LYS A 125 -15.81 -13.13 21.72
N SER A 126 -14.58 -13.17 21.20
CA SER A 126 -14.30 -13.27 19.77
C SER A 126 -14.05 -14.70 19.29
N PHE A 127 -13.61 -15.59 20.18
CA PHE A 127 -13.28 -16.98 19.88
C PHE A 127 -13.99 -17.96 20.83
N PRO A 128 -15.34 -17.98 20.85
CA PRO A 128 -16.12 -18.69 21.87
C PRO A 128 -15.89 -20.21 21.92
N GLN A 129 -15.43 -20.83 20.84
CA GLN A 129 -15.12 -22.27 20.77
C GLN A 129 -13.61 -22.55 20.75
N ASN A 130 -12.78 -21.61 21.20
CA ASN A 130 -11.34 -21.83 21.26
C ASN A 130 -10.97 -22.76 22.41
N LYS A 131 -10.64 -24.01 22.08
CA LYS A 131 -10.27 -25.06 23.04
C LYS A 131 -9.12 -24.66 23.96
N THR A 132 -8.10 -23.97 23.45
CA THR A 132 -6.90 -23.60 24.22
C THR A 132 -7.20 -22.50 25.23
N LEU A 133 -7.96 -21.47 24.84
CA LEU A 133 -8.41 -20.42 25.77
C LEU A 133 -9.34 -20.98 26.84
N LEU A 134 -10.29 -21.82 26.46
CA LEU A 134 -11.16 -22.50 27.42
C LEU A 134 -10.35 -23.35 28.40
N TYR A 135 -9.45 -24.21 27.91
CA TYR A 135 -8.61 -25.04 28.78
C TYR A 135 -7.76 -24.19 29.75
N ASN A 136 -7.09 -23.15 29.26
CA ASN A 136 -6.30 -22.27 30.13
C ASN A 136 -7.17 -21.51 31.14
N LYS A 137 -8.42 -21.17 30.79
CA LYS A 137 -9.40 -20.63 31.74
C LYS A 137 -9.74 -21.66 32.82
N GLY A 138 -9.97 -22.92 32.43
CA GLY A 138 -10.21 -24.04 33.37
C GLY A 138 -9.06 -24.21 34.35
N VAL A 139 -7.81 -24.23 33.86
CA VAL A 139 -6.60 -24.29 34.71
C VAL A 139 -6.53 -23.11 35.66
N SER A 140 -6.79 -21.90 35.17
CA SER A 140 -6.77 -20.69 36.01
C SER A 140 -7.84 -20.73 37.11
N LEU A 141 -9.04 -21.22 36.80
CA LEU A 141 -10.13 -21.38 37.77
C LEU A 141 -9.78 -22.44 38.83
N GLU A 142 -9.19 -23.56 38.41
CA GLU A 142 -8.73 -24.63 39.30
C GLU A 142 -7.71 -24.10 40.32
N GLU A 143 -6.71 -23.33 39.86
CA GLU A 143 -5.68 -22.72 40.72
C GLU A 143 -6.26 -21.65 41.68
N THR A 144 -7.42 -21.06 41.35
CA THR A 144 -8.16 -20.15 42.26
C THR A 144 -9.17 -20.87 43.18
N GLY A 145 -9.28 -22.19 43.09
CA GLY A 145 -10.23 -22.99 43.89
C GLY A 145 -11.67 -23.02 43.37
N GLN A 146 -11.95 -22.46 42.20
CA GLN A 146 -13.26 -22.50 41.54
C GLN A 146 -13.42 -23.81 40.74
N ILE A 147 -13.42 -24.93 41.47
CA ILE A 147 -13.29 -26.27 40.89
C ILE A 147 -14.51 -26.66 40.03
N GLU A 148 -15.73 -26.33 40.45
CA GLU A 148 -16.94 -26.71 39.70
C GLU A 148 -17.01 -26.01 38.33
N GLU A 149 -16.63 -24.74 38.26
CA GLU A 149 -16.52 -23.97 37.03
C GLU A 149 -15.41 -24.51 36.13
N ALA A 150 -14.25 -24.87 36.70
CA ALA A 150 -13.16 -25.48 35.96
C ALA A 150 -13.60 -26.82 35.33
N VAL A 151 -14.29 -27.67 36.08
CA VAL A 151 -14.84 -28.95 35.60
C VAL A 151 -15.81 -28.74 34.44
N LYS A 152 -16.77 -27.81 34.57
CA LYS A 152 -17.73 -27.48 33.49
C LYS A 152 -16.99 -27.05 32.22
N ILE A 153 -15.90 -26.28 32.37
CA ILE A 153 -15.05 -25.90 31.24
C ILE A 153 -14.34 -27.11 30.64
N TYR A 154 -13.70 -27.96 31.43
CA TYR A 154 -13.00 -29.15 30.90
C TYR A 154 -13.95 -30.10 30.16
N GLN A 155 -15.16 -30.33 30.69
CA GLN A 155 -16.22 -31.09 30.03
C GLN A 155 -16.63 -30.44 28.70
N ASN A 156 -16.72 -29.10 28.66
CA ASN A 156 -17.00 -28.37 27.44
C ASN A 156 -15.85 -28.48 26.43
N VAL A 157 -14.59 -28.40 26.86
CA VAL A 157 -13.43 -28.58 25.97
C VAL A 157 -13.41 -29.98 25.36
N ILE A 158 -13.75 -31.03 26.11
CA ILE A 158 -13.90 -32.41 25.58
C ILE A 158 -14.99 -32.47 24.50
N THR A 159 -16.05 -31.67 24.64
CA THR A 159 -17.13 -31.59 23.65
C THR A 159 -16.75 -30.73 22.44
N ILE A 160 -15.75 -29.85 22.55
CA ILE A 160 -15.26 -29.01 21.45
C ILE A 160 -14.14 -29.72 20.69
N ASP A 161 -13.23 -30.36 21.40
CA ASP A 161 -12.18 -31.17 20.83
C ASP A 161 -12.03 -32.45 21.66
N PRO A 162 -12.68 -33.54 21.22
CA PRO A 162 -12.60 -34.84 21.86
C PRO A 162 -11.18 -35.38 21.96
N PHE A 163 -10.27 -34.91 21.11
CA PHE A 163 -8.89 -35.37 21.02
C PHE A 163 -7.91 -34.42 21.73
N TYR A 164 -8.40 -33.38 22.39
CA TYR A 164 -7.55 -32.58 23.26
C TYR A 164 -7.34 -33.28 24.60
N ARG A 165 -6.24 -34.03 24.74
CA ARG A 165 -6.01 -34.91 25.90
C ARG A 165 -5.87 -34.20 27.24
N LYS A 166 -5.44 -32.93 27.29
CA LYS A 166 -5.15 -32.22 28.54
C LYS A 166 -6.34 -32.12 29.51
N PRO A 167 -7.57 -31.75 29.09
CA PRO A 167 -8.78 -31.82 29.90
C PRO A 167 -9.02 -33.16 30.62
N TYR A 168 -8.77 -34.28 29.96
CA TYR A 168 -8.95 -35.61 30.56
C TYR A 168 -8.02 -35.82 31.75
N PHE A 169 -6.77 -35.39 31.61
CA PHE A 169 -5.81 -35.48 32.72
C PHE A 169 -6.24 -34.63 33.91
N GLN A 170 -6.70 -33.39 33.67
CA GLN A 170 -7.15 -32.52 34.76
C GLN A 170 -8.43 -33.05 35.43
N LEU A 171 -9.43 -33.46 34.65
CA LEU A 171 -10.64 -34.09 35.20
C LEU A 171 -10.31 -35.36 35.99
N GLY A 172 -9.41 -36.22 35.47
CA GLY A 172 -8.97 -37.43 36.17
C GLY A 172 -8.31 -37.12 37.51
N ASN A 173 -7.44 -36.11 37.57
CA ASN A 173 -6.83 -35.65 38.82
C ASN A 173 -7.87 -35.09 39.81
N ILE A 174 -8.83 -34.31 39.34
CA ILE A 174 -9.92 -33.79 40.17
C ILE A 174 -10.75 -34.95 40.73
N CYS A 175 -11.17 -35.90 39.88
CA CYS A 175 -11.91 -37.09 40.31
C CYS A 175 -11.13 -37.92 41.33
N TYR A 176 -9.84 -38.14 41.11
CA TYR A 176 -8.98 -38.87 42.05
C TYR A 176 -8.89 -38.19 43.41
N LYS A 177 -8.78 -36.84 43.45
CA LYS A 177 -8.81 -36.06 44.69
C LYS A 177 -10.18 -36.12 45.39
N GLN A 178 -11.27 -36.30 44.65
CA GLN A 178 -12.64 -36.45 45.17
C GLN A 178 -13.04 -37.91 45.49
N GLU A 179 -12.09 -38.85 45.45
CA GLU A 179 -12.34 -40.30 45.65
C GLU A 179 -13.27 -40.96 44.60
N LEU A 180 -13.49 -40.28 43.47
CA LEU A 180 -14.25 -40.76 42.32
C LEU A 180 -13.34 -41.62 41.42
N ILE A 181 -13.01 -42.83 41.88
CA ILE A 181 -11.94 -43.67 41.29
C ILE A 181 -12.29 -44.20 39.90
N SER A 182 -13.52 -44.65 39.69
CA SER A 182 -13.99 -45.14 38.39
C SER A 182 -13.93 -44.04 37.33
N GLN A 183 -14.40 -42.83 37.65
CA GLN A 183 -14.35 -41.66 36.78
C GLN A 183 -12.91 -41.22 36.52
N ALA A 184 -12.06 -41.21 37.55
CA ALA A 184 -10.64 -40.92 37.39
C ALA A 184 -9.98 -41.91 36.42
N LEU A 185 -10.23 -43.21 36.60
CA LEU A 185 -9.69 -44.27 35.75
C LEU A 185 -10.19 -44.13 34.30
N MET A 186 -11.49 -43.84 34.09
CA MET A 186 -12.05 -43.55 32.76
C MET A 186 -11.37 -42.36 32.08
N CYS A 187 -11.17 -41.25 32.78
CA CYS A 187 -10.46 -40.08 32.26
C CYS A 187 -9.00 -40.39 31.87
N PHE A 188 -8.26 -41.07 32.74
CA PHE A 188 -6.87 -41.40 32.50
C PHE A 188 -6.68 -42.42 31.37
N ASN A 189 -7.61 -43.37 31.25
CA ASN A 189 -7.64 -44.27 30.11
C ASN A 189 -7.85 -43.50 28.78
N MET A 190 -8.79 -42.55 28.73
CA MET A 190 -8.97 -41.70 27.55
C MET A 190 -7.71 -40.87 27.24
N TYR A 191 -7.03 -40.35 28.26
CA TYR A 191 -5.76 -39.65 28.09
C TYR A 191 -4.70 -40.51 27.38
N LEU A 192 -4.56 -41.78 27.79
CA LEU A 192 -3.64 -42.74 27.17
C LEU A 192 -4.13 -43.22 25.80
N LEU A 193 -5.44 -43.27 25.57
CA LEU A 193 -6.03 -43.74 24.32
C LEU A 193 -5.91 -42.72 23.18
N ILE A 194 -6.04 -41.42 23.47
CA ILE A 194 -6.10 -40.34 22.47
C ILE A 194 -4.74 -40.09 21.79
N GLU A 195 -3.64 -40.13 22.55
CA GLU A 195 -2.27 -40.04 22.04
C GLU A 195 -1.41 -41.15 22.71
N PRO A 196 -1.54 -42.41 22.25
CA PRO A 196 -0.95 -43.58 22.91
C PRO A 196 0.59 -43.63 22.83
N ASP A 197 1.18 -42.86 21.92
CA ASP A 197 2.61 -42.79 21.62
C ASP A 197 3.27 -41.45 22.02
N ALA A 198 2.56 -40.56 22.74
CA ALA A 198 3.12 -39.29 23.16
C ALA A 198 4.34 -39.42 24.11
N ASP A 199 5.26 -38.45 24.07
CA ASP A 199 6.54 -38.42 24.83
C ASP A 199 6.43 -38.70 26.34
N ASN A 200 5.26 -38.49 26.95
CA ASN A 200 5.00 -38.70 28.37
C ASN A 200 3.99 -39.83 28.67
N ALA A 201 3.48 -40.53 27.65
CA ALA A 201 2.46 -41.55 27.80
C ALA A 201 2.93 -42.70 28.72
N PHE A 202 4.18 -43.15 28.61
CA PHE A 202 4.71 -44.21 29.46
C PHE A 202 4.80 -43.80 30.94
N ALA A 203 5.26 -42.58 31.19
CA ALA A 203 5.36 -42.05 32.56
C ALA A 203 3.98 -42.00 33.22
N ILE A 204 2.95 -41.59 32.47
CA ILE A 204 1.57 -41.59 32.93
C ILE A 204 1.06 -43.02 33.13
N LEU A 205 1.25 -43.92 32.17
CA LEU A 205 0.89 -45.35 32.28
C LEU A 205 1.47 -45.98 33.55
N LYS A 206 2.78 -45.77 33.79
CA LYS A 206 3.49 -46.25 34.97
C LYS A 206 2.92 -45.64 36.26
N SER A 207 2.70 -44.32 36.26
CA SER A 207 2.11 -43.63 37.41
C SER A 207 0.73 -44.18 37.74
N LEU A 208 -0.14 -44.35 36.75
CA LEU A 208 -1.50 -44.88 36.92
C LEU A 208 -1.48 -46.32 37.42
N ASN A 209 -0.63 -47.17 36.85
CA ASN A 209 -0.46 -48.55 37.30
C ASN A 209 -0.01 -48.62 38.76
N SER A 210 0.84 -47.70 39.21
CA SER A 210 1.21 -47.57 40.63
C SER A 210 0.06 -47.00 41.48
N THR A 211 -0.65 -46.00 40.98
CA THR A 211 -1.76 -45.34 41.68
C THR A 211 -2.86 -46.33 42.02
N VAL A 212 -3.26 -47.19 41.08
CA VAL A 212 -4.32 -48.19 41.31
C VAL A 212 -3.91 -49.31 42.29
N GLN A 213 -2.61 -49.48 42.55
CA GLN A 213 -2.10 -50.39 43.59
C GLN A 213 -2.09 -49.73 44.98
N SER A 214 -1.85 -48.43 45.03
CA SER A 214 -1.73 -47.64 46.27
C SER A 214 -3.09 -47.25 46.86
N LYS A 215 -3.21 -47.12 48.19
CA LYS A 215 -4.46 -46.63 48.82
C LYS A 215 -4.57 -45.12 48.52
N ASN A 216 -5.72 -44.67 48.03
CA ASN A 216 -5.97 -43.23 47.85
C ASN A 216 -5.89 -42.54 49.23
N GLN A 217 -5.08 -41.49 49.33
CA GLN A 217 -4.85 -40.73 50.57
C GLN A 217 -5.66 -39.42 50.62
N ASN A 218 -6.37 -39.08 49.54
CA ASN A 218 -7.25 -37.91 49.49
C ASN A 218 -8.56 -38.18 50.27
N SER A 219 -9.38 -37.14 50.44
CA SER A 219 -10.70 -37.23 51.05
C SER A 219 -11.70 -36.41 50.24
N LYS A 220 -12.87 -36.99 49.90
CA LYS A 220 -13.96 -36.30 49.19
C LYS A 220 -14.32 -34.97 49.88
N ASN A 221 -14.36 -33.88 49.11
CA ASN A 221 -14.94 -32.61 49.54
C ASN A 221 -16.42 -32.59 49.10
N PRO A 222 -17.38 -32.63 50.04
CA PRO A 222 -18.81 -32.69 49.70
C PRO A 222 -19.32 -31.44 48.98
N ASP A 223 -18.61 -30.32 49.04
CA ASP A 223 -18.97 -29.07 48.37
C ASP A 223 -18.55 -29.01 46.90
N ILE A 224 -17.84 -30.04 46.40
CA ILE A 224 -17.39 -30.11 45.00
C ILE A 224 -18.16 -31.22 44.31
N LYS A 225 -19.02 -30.85 43.35
CA LYS A 225 -19.68 -31.81 42.47
C LYS A 225 -19.10 -31.75 41.06
N VAL A 226 -18.57 -32.87 40.56
CA VAL A 226 -17.93 -32.97 39.24
C VAL A 226 -19.00 -33.14 38.15
N SER A 227 -20.02 -33.96 38.41
CA SER A 227 -21.17 -34.14 37.54
C SER A 227 -22.42 -34.51 38.36
N VAL A 228 -23.59 -34.27 37.79
CA VAL A 228 -24.88 -34.56 38.44
C VAL A 228 -25.05 -36.04 38.82
N ASP A 229 -24.36 -36.94 38.12
CA ASP A 229 -24.41 -38.39 38.22
C ASP A 229 -23.21 -39.03 38.96
N ASP A 230 -22.37 -38.24 39.64
CA ASP A 230 -21.17 -38.74 40.37
C ASP A 230 -21.50 -39.93 41.29
N ASP A 231 -22.56 -39.82 42.09
CA ASP A 231 -22.95 -40.84 43.07
C ASP A 231 -23.47 -42.15 42.43
N SER A 232 -23.70 -42.16 41.10
CA SER A 232 -24.15 -43.37 40.39
C SER A 232 -23.07 -44.44 40.26
N PHE A 233 -21.82 -44.13 40.59
CA PHE A 233 -20.67 -45.02 40.46
C PHE A 233 -20.13 -45.51 41.81
N GLU A 234 -20.75 -45.14 42.94
CA GLU A 234 -20.25 -45.46 44.29
C GLU A 234 -20.01 -46.97 44.51
N GLU A 235 -20.87 -47.84 43.98
CA GLU A 235 -20.69 -49.29 44.06
C GLU A 235 -19.45 -49.76 43.29
N ILE A 236 -19.25 -49.22 42.09
CA ILE A 236 -18.07 -49.53 41.26
C ILE A 236 -16.81 -49.01 41.94
N ASP A 237 -16.85 -47.79 42.48
CA ASP A 237 -15.76 -47.20 43.24
C ASP A 237 -15.38 -48.05 44.45
N LEU A 238 -16.37 -48.56 45.19
CA LEU A 238 -16.14 -49.47 46.33
C LEU A 238 -15.43 -50.75 45.89
N ILE A 239 -15.84 -51.36 44.77
CA ILE A 239 -15.21 -52.57 44.23
C ILE A 239 -13.75 -52.29 43.83
N LEU A 240 -13.50 -51.21 43.08
CA LEU A 240 -12.16 -50.82 42.63
C LEU A 240 -11.24 -50.49 43.81
N ASN A 241 -11.76 -49.78 44.82
CA ASN A 241 -11.04 -49.42 46.04
C ASN A 241 -10.68 -50.63 46.92
N ASN A 242 -11.54 -51.65 46.94
CA ASN A 242 -11.26 -52.92 47.63
C ASN A 242 -10.18 -53.76 46.94
N LYS A 243 -9.79 -53.41 45.69
CA LYS A 243 -8.66 -53.99 44.96
C LYS A 243 -8.70 -55.51 44.82
N ILE A 244 -9.90 -56.06 44.74
CA ILE A 244 -10.14 -57.51 44.61
C ILE A 244 -9.41 -58.06 43.38
N ALA A 245 -9.37 -57.28 42.29
CA ALA A 245 -8.68 -57.61 41.04
C ALA A 245 -7.16 -57.82 41.19
N LEU A 246 -6.52 -57.23 42.22
CA LEU A 246 -5.08 -57.29 42.39
C LEU A 246 -4.59 -58.63 42.97
N ASN A 247 -5.51 -59.52 43.35
CA ASN A 247 -5.17 -60.89 43.74
C ASN A 247 -4.40 -61.60 42.61
N GLU A 248 -3.36 -62.35 42.95
CA GLU A 248 -2.56 -63.10 41.97
C GLU A 248 -3.38 -64.12 41.18
N LYS A 249 -4.46 -64.67 41.77
CA LYS A 249 -5.38 -65.62 41.12
C LYS A 249 -6.41 -64.97 40.20
N TYR A 250 -6.52 -63.64 40.20
CA TYR A 250 -7.44 -62.92 39.33
C TYR A 250 -6.84 -62.87 37.93
N ASP A 251 -7.42 -63.67 37.02
CA ASP A 251 -7.04 -63.74 35.62
C ASP A 251 -7.98 -62.87 34.78
N THR A 252 -7.40 -62.06 33.89
CA THR A 252 -8.13 -61.19 32.97
C THR A 252 -8.24 -61.80 31.57
N GLY A 253 -7.51 -62.88 31.29
CA GLY A 253 -7.37 -63.44 29.94
C GLY A 253 -6.45 -62.63 29.02
N ASN A 254 -5.98 -61.45 29.43
CA ASN A 254 -5.13 -60.57 28.61
C ASN A 254 -3.63 -60.90 28.75
N GLU A 255 -2.87 -60.77 27.65
CA GLU A 255 -1.42 -61.04 27.64
C GLU A 255 -0.60 -60.00 28.46
N ILE A 256 -1.11 -58.78 28.64
CA ILE A 256 -0.51 -57.73 29.48
C ILE A 256 -1.13 -57.77 30.89
N ASN A 257 -0.47 -58.48 31.80
CA ASN A 257 -0.96 -58.70 33.16
C ASN A 257 -0.37 -57.69 34.18
N ILE A 258 -0.80 -56.43 34.11
CA ILE A 258 -0.44 -55.39 35.09
C ILE A 258 -1.65 -54.98 35.95
N ALA A 259 -1.42 -54.26 37.05
CA ALA A 259 -2.48 -53.82 37.95
C ALA A 259 -3.52 -52.94 37.26
N LEU A 260 -3.07 -52.09 36.32
CA LEU A 260 -3.96 -51.27 35.51
C LEU A 260 -4.90 -52.11 34.63
N THR A 261 -4.40 -53.16 33.97
CA THR A 261 -5.22 -54.09 33.18
C THR A 261 -6.29 -54.75 34.05
N LYS A 262 -5.90 -55.24 35.23
CA LYS A 262 -6.82 -55.89 36.18
C LYS A 262 -7.93 -54.96 36.66
N GLN A 263 -7.59 -53.71 36.97
CA GLN A 263 -8.57 -52.71 37.42
C GLN A 263 -9.47 -52.24 36.27
N ASN A 264 -8.93 -52.10 35.06
CA ASN A 264 -9.73 -51.81 33.87
C ASN A 264 -10.66 -52.97 33.48
N HIS A 265 -10.24 -54.21 33.68
CA HIS A 265 -11.10 -55.39 33.52
C HIS A 265 -12.29 -55.33 34.48
N VAL A 266 -12.04 -55.07 35.77
CA VAL A 266 -13.14 -54.90 36.76
C VAL A 266 -14.03 -53.72 36.43
N LEU A 267 -13.47 -52.57 36.04
CA LEU A 267 -14.25 -51.40 35.63
C LEU A 267 -15.18 -51.74 34.46
N LEU A 268 -14.65 -52.37 33.40
CA LEU A 268 -15.42 -52.78 32.23
C LEU A 268 -16.51 -53.79 32.59
N GLU A 269 -16.19 -54.84 33.35
CA GLU A 269 -17.18 -55.83 33.82
C GLU A 269 -18.28 -55.17 34.66
N SER A 270 -17.93 -54.24 35.55
CA SER A 270 -18.90 -53.53 36.40
C SER A 270 -19.81 -52.59 35.61
N LEU A 271 -19.34 -52.06 34.47
CA LEU A 271 -20.12 -51.18 33.61
C LEU A 271 -21.09 -51.91 32.69
N LYS A 272 -21.01 -53.25 32.55
CA LYS A 272 -21.93 -54.04 31.70
C LYS A 272 -23.39 -53.92 32.13
N ASP A 273 -23.62 -53.87 33.44
CA ASP A 273 -24.95 -53.79 34.05
C ASP A 273 -25.25 -52.39 34.62
N TYR A 274 -24.51 -51.36 34.16
CA TYR A 274 -24.70 -50.00 34.64
C TYR A 274 -26.10 -49.47 34.30
N SER A 275 -26.84 -49.07 35.32
CA SER A 275 -28.20 -48.51 35.19
C SER A 275 -28.37 -47.18 35.96
N GLY A 276 -27.25 -46.50 36.22
CA GLY A 276 -27.19 -45.27 37.00
C GLY A 276 -27.84 -44.04 36.35
N ASN A 277 -27.81 -42.92 37.07
CA ASN A 277 -28.43 -41.68 36.61
C ASN A 277 -27.73 -41.13 35.36
N ARG A 278 -28.47 -40.34 34.56
CA ARG A 278 -27.92 -39.66 33.37
C ARG A 278 -27.20 -38.37 33.76
N GLY A 279 -25.97 -38.22 33.29
CA GLY A 279 -25.11 -37.04 33.45
C GLY A 279 -23.86 -37.18 32.56
N PHE A 280 -22.79 -36.41 32.82
CA PHE A 280 -21.60 -36.41 31.96
C PHE A 280 -20.94 -37.79 31.89
N TRP A 281 -20.84 -38.50 33.02
CA TRP A 281 -20.18 -39.81 33.07
C TRP A 281 -21.02 -40.90 32.41
N GLY A 282 -22.29 -41.01 32.79
CA GLY A 282 -23.23 -41.98 32.24
C GLY A 282 -23.52 -41.75 30.76
N ASP A 283 -23.79 -40.51 30.35
CA ASP A 283 -24.18 -40.23 28.96
C ASP A 283 -23.00 -40.26 27.97
N LYS A 284 -21.77 -40.12 28.45
CA LYS A 284 -20.55 -40.10 27.61
C LYS A 284 -19.64 -41.29 27.87
N PHE A 285 -19.01 -41.32 29.04
CA PHE A 285 -17.98 -42.33 29.32
C PHE A 285 -18.57 -43.73 29.44
N ALA A 286 -19.60 -43.94 30.26
CA ALA A 286 -20.19 -45.27 30.41
C ALA A 286 -20.62 -45.89 29.06
N LYS A 287 -21.28 -45.11 28.19
CA LYS A 287 -21.64 -45.55 26.82
C LYS A 287 -20.44 -45.97 25.96
N TYR A 288 -19.29 -45.30 26.12
CA TYR A 288 -18.08 -45.67 25.39
C TYR A 288 -17.53 -47.02 25.89
N TYR A 289 -17.52 -47.24 27.20
CA TYR A 289 -17.10 -48.52 27.80
C TYR A 289 -18.10 -49.66 27.53
N GLU A 290 -19.40 -49.38 27.51
CA GLU A 290 -20.44 -50.31 27.04
C GLU A 290 -20.17 -50.76 25.59
N TRP A 291 -19.78 -49.82 24.72
CA TRP A 291 -19.41 -50.14 23.34
C TRP A 291 -18.16 -51.02 23.26
N ILE A 292 -17.14 -50.77 24.09
CA ILE A 292 -15.96 -51.65 24.19
C ILE A 292 -16.39 -53.08 24.55
N ASN A 293 -17.25 -53.22 25.57
CA ASN A 293 -17.76 -54.52 26.02
C ASN A 293 -18.59 -55.24 24.94
N ALA A 294 -19.53 -54.53 24.31
CA ALA A 294 -20.43 -55.11 23.31
C ALA A 294 -19.70 -55.69 22.09
N ASN A 295 -18.50 -55.19 21.81
CA ASN A 295 -17.66 -55.63 20.70
C ASN A 295 -16.46 -56.52 21.13
N ASN A 296 -16.37 -56.89 22.40
CA ASN A 296 -15.26 -57.66 22.98
C ASN A 296 -13.88 -57.00 22.73
N PHE A 297 -13.80 -55.67 22.81
CA PHE A 297 -12.58 -54.91 22.53
C PHE A 297 -11.64 -54.77 23.74
N PHE A 298 -11.89 -55.46 24.86
CA PHE A 298 -11.06 -55.34 26.06
C PHE A 298 -9.56 -55.54 25.79
N ASP A 299 -9.20 -56.56 25.01
CA ASP A 299 -7.79 -56.85 24.74
C ASP A 299 -7.13 -55.77 23.92
N ILE A 300 -7.74 -55.36 22.82
CA ILE A 300 -7.18 -54.35 21.92
C ILE A 300 -7.16 -52.97 22.55
N PHE A 301 -8.17 -52.65 23.38
CA PHE A 301 -8.19 -51.45 24.22
C PHE A 301 -7.00 -51.44 25.19
N THR A 302 -6.76 -52.54 25.89
CA THR A 302 -5.64 -52.69 26.83
C THR A 302 -4.29 -52.53 26.12
N TYR A 303 -4.12 -53.13 24.94
CA TYR A 303 -2.91 -52.99 24.14
C TYR A 303 -2.69 -51.54 23.67
N THR A 304 -3.77 -50.82 23.35
CA THR A 304 -3.72 -49.42 22.91
C THR A 304 -3.33 -48.47 24.03
N ILE A 305 -4.00 -48.53 25.20
CA ILE A 305 -3.63 -47.67 26.34
C ILE A 305 -2.26 -48.02 26.94
N SER A 306 -1.75 -49.22 26.66
CA SER A 306 -0.41 -49.68 27.05
C SER A 306 0.62 -49.56 25.92
N TYR A 307 0.32 -48.84 24.82
CA TYR A 307 1.19 -48.81 23.64
C TYR A 307 2.63 -48.37 23.96
N SER A 308 2.75 -47.39 24.86
CA SER A 308 4.02 -46.84 25.33
C SER A 308 4.76 -47.72 26.37
N ILE A 309 4.30 -48.95 26.64
CA ILE A 309 4.91 -49.81 27.67
C ILE A 309 6.36 -50.20 27.33
N GLU A 310 7.28 -49.98 28.27
CA GLU A 310 8.71 -50.29 28.07
C GLU A 310 9.14 -51.69 28.53
N ASN A 311 8.27 -52.45 29.19
CA ASN A 311 8.60 -53.83 29.58
C ASN A 311 8.83 -54.70 28.33
N ASP A 312 9.98 -55.35 28.21
CA ASP A 312 10.37 -56.11 27.02
C ASP A 312 9.37 -57.20 26.59
N ALA A 313 8.70 -57.86 27.53
CA ALA A 313 7.73 -58.90 27.22
C ALA A 313 6.44 -58.29 26.66
N TYR A 314 5.90 -57.26 27.33
CA TYR A 314 4.67 -56.58 26.92
C TYR A 314 4.85 -55.72 25.68
N LYS A 315 6.02 -55.10 25.51
CA LYS A 315 6.37 -54.34 24.31
C LYS A 315 6.30 -55.21 23.06
N LYS A 316 6.80 -56.45 23.11
CA LYS A 316 6.68 -57.41 21.99
C LYS A 316 5.22 -57.74 21.66
N ILE A 317 4.36 -57.82 22.67
CA ILE A 317 2.91 -58.06 22.49
C ILE A 317 2.28 -56.87 21.75
N VAL A 318 2.50 -55.65 22.23
CA VAL A 318 2.00 -54.42 21.60
C VAL A 318 2.52 -54.29 20.16
N THR A 319 3.83 -54.48 19.92
CA THR A 319 4.41 -54.42 18.57
C THR A 319 3.80 -55.46 17.63
N LYS A 320 3.54 -56.68 18.11
CA LYS A 320 2.87 -57.72 17.31
C LYS A 320 1.43 -57.33 16.94
N LYS A 321 0.80 -56.49 17.76
CA LYS A 321 -0.59 -56.02 17.64
C LYS A 321 -0.75 -54.64 17.01
N GLU A 322 0.33 -54.04 16.51
CA GLU A 322 0.36 -52.67 16.03
C GLU A 322 -0.71 -52.36 14.97
N LYS A 323 -0.90 -53.28 14.00
CA LYS A 323 -1.91 -53.10 12.97
C LYS A 323 -3.32 -53.07 13.55
N GLU A 324 -3.65 -54.03 14.43
CA GLU A 324 -4.96 -54.04 15.09
C GLU A 324 -5.15 -52.81 16.00
N ILE A 325 -4.08 -52.30 16.60
CA ILE A 325 -4.11 -51.08 17.45
C ILE A 325 -4.45 -49.86 16.59
N ILE A 326 -3.84 -49.70 15.42
CA ILE A 326 -4.13 -48.58 14.51
C ILE A 326 -5.60 -48.63 14.04
N GLU A 327 -6.09 -49.81 13.66
CA GLU A 327 -7.49 -50.01 13.25
C GLU A 327 -8.46 -49.70 14.40
N PHE A 328 -8.18 -50.20 15.61
CA PHE A 328 -8.99 -49.91 16.80
C PHE A 328 -8.93 -48.44 17.18
N PHE A 329 -7.76 -47.79 17.12
CA PHE A 329 -7.60 -46.38 17.45
C PHE A 329 -8.47 -45.49 16.56
N GLN A 330 -8.50 -45.74 15.25
CA GLN A 330 -9.37 -45.04 14.31
C GLN A 330 -10.85 -45.23 14.67
N LEU A 331 -11.28 -46.49 14.83
CA LEU A 331 -12.66 -46.83 15.16
C LEU A 331 -13.09 -46.26 16.52
N SER A 332 -12.19 -46.30 17.50
CA SER A 332 -12.38 -45.76 18.83
C SER A 332 -12.56 -44.24 18.80
N ASN A 333 -11.74 -43.54 18.03
CA ASN A 333 -11.83 -42.08 17.88
C ASN A 333 -13.15 -41.66 17.21
N GLU A 334 -13.57 -42.38 16.16
CA GLU A 334 -14.87 -42.20 15.53
C GLU A 334 -16.01 -42.40 16.55
N LYS A 335 -15.96 -43.50 17.32
CA LYS A 335 -17.00 -43.80 18.30
C LYS A 335 -17.05 -42.79 19.43
N TRP A 336 -15.89 -42.41 19.96
CA TRP A 336 -15.82 -41.41 21.01
C TRP A 336 -16.39 -40.07 20.54
N SER A 337 -16.05 -39.64 19.33
CA SER A 337 -16.60 -38.44 18.70
C SER A 337 -18.12 -38.50 18.54
N GLU A 338 -18.64 -39.65 18.09
CA GLU A 338 -20.09 -39.90 17.96
C GLU A 338 -20.82 -39.73 19.30
N ILE A 339 -20.20 -40.20 20.38
CA ILE A 339 -20.78 -40.13 21.73
C ILE A 339 -20.72 -38.71 22.28
N VAL A 340 -19.58 -38.02 22.19
CA VAL A 340 -19.41 -36.71 22.84
C VAL A 340 -20.04 -35.55 22.08
N ARG A 341 -20.20 -35.64 20.76
CA ARG A 341 -20.74 -34.54 19.93
C ARG A 341 -22.13 -34.06 20.34
N THR A 342 -22.94 -34.85 21.02
CA THR A 342 -24.32 -34.47 21.38
C THR A 342 -24.37 -33.73 22.73
N LYS A 343 -25.11 -32.64 22.83
CA LYS A 343 -25.37 -31.94 24.10
C LYS A 343 -26.85 -31.66 24.23
N SER A 344 -27.48 -32.27 25.21
CA SER A 344 -28.87 -31.97 25.56
C SER A 344 -28.97 -30.62 26.25
N ILE A 345 -29.77 -29.72 25.69
CA ILE A 345 -30.13 -28.44 26.31
C ILE A 345 -31.58 -28.54 26.77
N GLN A 346 -31.83 -28.15 28.02
CA GLN A 346 -33.15 -28.16 28.62
C GLN A 346 -33.66 -26.72 28.68
N ASN A 347 -34.66 -26.39 27.86
CA ASN A 347 -35.39 -25.14 27.93
C ASN A 347 -36.66 -25.32 28.77
N LYS A 348 -37.29 -24.21 29.21
CA LYS A 348 -38.49 -24.24 30.07
C LYS A 348 -39.67 -25.06 29.50
N GLU A 349 -39.68 -25.34 28.19
CA GLU A 349 -40.78 -26.00 27.48
C GLU A 349 -40.35 -27.27 26.70
N SER A 350 -39.05 -27.53 26.49
CA SER A 350 -38.57 -28.70 25.71
C SER A 350 -37.12 -29.08 26.02
N LYS A 351 -36.75 -30.33 25.73
CA LYS A 351 -35.36 -30.81 25.69
C LYS A 351 -34.94 -30.92 24.22
N GLU A 352 -33.90 -30.18 23.83
CA GLU A 352 -33.35 -30.22 22.47
C GLU A 352 -31.90 -30.70 22.50
N ASP A 353 -31.56 -31.66 21.65
CA ASP A 353 -30.20 -32.17 21.50
C ASP A 353 -29.48 -31.40 20.38
N LEU A 354 -28.44 -30.66 20.74
CA LEU A 354 -27.52 -30.04 19.79
C LEU A 354 -26.35 -30.97 19.49
N THR A 355 -25.88 -30.95 18.25
CA THR A 355 -24.70 -31.69 17.79
C THR A 355 -23.57 -30.71 17.49
N TYR A 356 -22.38 -31.01 18.02
CA TYR A 356 -21.11 -30.38 17.72
C TYR A 356 -20.52 -31.13 16.53
N PHE A 357 -20.66 -30.54 15.34
CA PHE A 357 -20.18 -31.11 14.11
C PHE A 357 -18.68 -30.82 13.95
N TYR A 358 -17.86 -31.87 13.94
CA TYR A 358 -16.42 -31.76 13.75
C TYR A 358 -16.05 -31.95 12.28
N GLU A 359 -15.11 -31.14 11.80
CA GLU A 359 -14.46 -31.30 10.51
C GLU A 359 -13.02 -30.80 10.65
N ASP A 360 -12.05 -31.46 10.01
CA ASP A 360 -10.62 -31.09 10.07
C ASP A 360 -10.06 -30.94 11.51
N GLY A 361 -10.59 -31.70 12.48
CA GLY A 361 -10.09 -31.71 13.86
C GLY A 361 -10.55 -30.55 14.76
N TYR A 362 -11.63 -29.85 14.39
CA TYR A 362 -12.25 -28.80 15.23
C TYR A 362 -13.77 -28.75 15.04
N VAL A 363 -14.50 -28.08 15.94
CA VAL A 363 -15.95 -27.83 15.78
C VAL A 363 -16.17 -26.86 14.63
N LYS A 364 -16.68 -27.34 13.51
CA LYS A 364 -17.06 -26.48 12.38
C LYS A 364 -18.46 -25.91 12.54
N GLY A 365 -19.35 -26.60 13.25
CA GLY A 365 -20.69 -26.08 13.50
C GLY A 365 -21.40 -26.71 14.70
N ILE A 366 -22.39 -25.98 15.21
CA ILE A 366 -23.25 -26.42 16.30
C ILE A 366 -24.71 -26.19 15.89
N GLY A 367 -25.52 -27.23 15.94
CA GLY A 367 -26.97 -27.19 15.66
C GLY A 367 -27.62 -28.57 15.76
N LYS A 368 -28.90 -28.68 15.41
CA LYS A 368 -29.62 -29.97 15.47
C LYS A 368 -29.30 -30.84 14.25
N MET A 369 -29.10 -32.14 14.46
CA MET A 369 -28.97 -33.14 13.40
C MET A 369 -29.99 -34.28 13.58
N GLU A 370 -30.53 -34.79 12.47
CA GLU A 370 -31.27 -36.06 12.43
C GLU A 370 -30.63 -36.97 11.37
N GLY A 371 -29.97 -38.04 11.82
CA GLY A 371 -29.06 -38.81 10.96
C GLY A 371 -27.91 -37.92 10.46
N ASP A 372 -27.73 -37.87 9.15
CA ASP A 372 -26.71 -37.02 8.49
C ASP A 372 -27.25 -35.64 8.07
N SER A 373 -28.54 -35.36 8.33
CA SER A 373 -29.19 -34.11 7.91
C SER A 373 -29.10 -33.02 8.97
N PHE A 374 -28.67 -31.83 8.56
CA PHE A 374 -28.67 -30.62 9.39
C PHE A 374 -30.06 -30.00 9.49
N LEU A 375 -30.51 -29.61 10.69
CA LEU A 375 -31.85 -29.07 10.90
C LEU A 375 -31.85 -27.79 11.74
N GLY A 376 -32.74 -26.87 11.41
CA GLY A 376 -33.03 -25.69 12.21
C GLY A 376 -31.83 -24.72 12.29
N PRO A 377 -31.69 -23.95 13.38
CA PRO A 377 -30.65 -22.93 13.51
C PRO A 377 -29.27 -23.57 13.73
N TRP A 378 -28.28 -23.06 13.01
CA TRP A 378 -26.88 -23.47 13.09
C TRP A 378 -25.94 -22.29 13.29
N GLN A 379 -24.87 -22.53 14.04
CA GLN A 379 -23.74 -21.61 14.20
C GLN A 379 -22.49 -22.28 13.63
N LEU A 380 -21.72 -21.56 12.82
CA LEU A 380 -20.51 -22.05 12.18
C LEU A 380 -19.28 -21.37 12.77
N TYR A 381 -18.16 -22.11 12.83
CA TYR A 381 -16.91 -21.67 13.41
C TYR A 381 -15.71 -21.99 12.51
N ASN A 382 -14.60 -21.26 12.70
CA ASN A 382 -13.29 -21.61 12.11
C ASN A 382 -12.44 -22.43 13.08
N GLU A 383 -11.25 -22.87 12.63
CA GLU A 383 -10.28 -23.64 13.43
C GLU A 383 -9.87 -22.97 14.76
N GLN A 384 -9.92 -21.63 14.81
CA GLN A 384 -9.58 -20.84 16.00
C GLN A 384 -10.76 -20.71 16.97
N GLY A 385 -11.93 -21.27 16.64
CA GLY A 385 -13.15 -21.18 17.43
C GLY A 385 -13.91 -19.85 17.29
N ARG A 386 -13.59 -19.03 16.26
CA ARG A 386 -14.32 -17.79 15.94
C ARG A 386 -15.60 -18.12 15.19
N LEU A 387 -16.69 -17.47 15.56
CA LEU A 387 -17.96 -17.56 14.82
C LEU A 387 -17.79 -16.99 13.40
N THR A 388 -18.09 -17.80 12.39
CA THR A 388 -18.00 -17.43 10.96
C THR A 388 -19.35 -17.33 10.28
N GLY A 389 -20.40 -17.93 10.84
CA GLY A 389 -21.73 -17.83 10.25
C GLY A 389 -22.86 -18.30 11.17
N ARG A 390 -24.08 -17.86 10.84
CA ARG A 390 -25.34 -18.30 11.44
C ARG A 390 -26.41 -18.39 10.37
N GLY A 391 -27.28 -19.39 10.45
CA GLY A 391 -28.40 -19.54 9.53
C GLY A 391 -29.26 -20.73 9.88
N ILE A 392 -30.19 -21.07 8.99
CA ILE A 392 -31.18 -22.13 9.19
C ILE A 392 -31.01 -23.19 8.11
N PHE A 393 -31.15 -24.46 8.49
CA PHE A 393 -31.35 -25.58 7.57
C PHE A 393 -32.80 -26.05 7.63
N ASN A 394 -33.40 -26.32 6.47
CA ASN A 394 -34.76 -26.85 6.37
C ASN A 394 -34.81 -28.35 6.68
N SER A 395 -36.00 -28.96 6.58
CA SER A 395 -36.22 -30.39 6.82
C SER A 395 -35.44 -31.32 5.89
N ASN A 396 -34.93 -30.82 4.75
CA ASN A 396 -34.18 -31.61 3.78
C ASN A 396 -32.66 -31.54 4.02
N GLY A 397 -32.19 -30.85 5.06
CA GLY A 397 -30.75 -30.65 5.27
C GLY A 397 -30.15 -29.50 4.46
N ASN A 398 -30.98 -28.71 3.76
CA ASN A 398 -30.52 -27.66 2.88
C ASN A 398 -30.61 -26.28 3.56
N ARG A 399 -29.68 -25.37 3.23
CA ARG A 399 -29.71 -23.98 3.73
C ARG A 399 -31.03 -23.32 3.35
N ASP A 400 -31.63 -22.61 4.30
CA ASP A 400 -32.93 -21.97 4.11
C ASP A 400 -33.01 -20.66 4.89
N GLY A 401 -33.81 -19.71 4.40
CA GLY A 401 -34.00 -18.40 5.02
C GLY A 401 -32.75 -17.52 5.02
N ASN A 402 -32.64 -16.65 6.03
CA ASN A 402 -31.56 -15.68 6.13
C ASN A 402 -30.31 -16.31 6.77
N TRP A 403 -29.18 -16.18 6.08
CA TRP A 403 -27.85 -16.53 6.55
C TRP A 403 -27.02 -15.27 6.78
N SER A 404 -26.31 -15.19 7.89
CA SER A 404 -25.35 -14.14 8.22
C SER A 404 -23.97 -14.75 8.36
N LEU A 405 -23.01 -14.33 7.55
CA LEU A 405 -21.60 -14.72 7.66
C LEU A 405 -20.77 -13.55 8.18
N TYR A 406 -19.78 -13.83 9.04
CA TYR A 406 -19.02 -12.82 9.77
C TYR A 406 -17.59 -12.69 9.25
N ASN A 407 -17.02 -11.49 9.39
CA ASN A 407 -15.62 -11.19 9.09
C ASN A 407 -14.73 -11.44 10.33
N ASN A 408 -13.43 -11.19 10.18
CA ASN A 408 -12.44 -11.39 11.26
C ASN A 408 -12.56 -10.40 12.42
N GLN A 409 -13.31 -9.30 12.28
CA GLN A 409 -13.61 -8.33 13.33
C GLN A 409 -14.94 -8.63 14.04
N GLY A 410 -15.65 -9.69 13.62
CA GLY A 410 -16.98 -10.05 14.14
C GLY A 410 -18.15 -9.29 13.50
N GLY A 411 -17.89 -8.39 12.56
CA GLY A 411 -18.92 -7.72 11.76
C GLY A 411 -19.50 -8.65 10.69
N ILE A 412 -20.70 -8.35 10.18
CA ILE A 412 -21.28 -9.12 9.07
C ILE A 412 -20.43 -8.88 7.81
N ARG A 413 -20.00 -9.97 7.16
CA ARG A 413 -19.32 -9.98 5.85
C ARG A 413 -20.31 -10.22 4.71
N GLU A 414 -21.32 -11.05 4.95
CA GLU A 414 -22.33 -11.42 3.97
C GLU A 414 -23.68 -11.69 4.67
N SER A 415 -24.77 -11.23 4.07
CA SER A 415 -26.13 -11.59 4.42
C SER A 415 -26.81 -12.16 3.18
N ALA A 416 -27.26 -13.40 3.23
CA ALA A 416 -27.76 -14.13 2.07
C ALA A 416 -29.11 -14.81 2.35
N GLN A 417 -30.01 -14.80 1.37
CA GLN A 417 -31.28 -15.53 1.42
C GLN A 417 -31.20 -16.82 0.62
N TYR A 418 -31.57 -17.92 1.26
CA TYR A 418 -31.64 -19.24 0.64
C TYR A 418 -33.06 -19.78 0.63
N LEU A 419 -33.40 -20.52 -0.42
CA LEU A 419 -34.57 -21.40 -0.47
C LEU A 419 -34.10 -22.79 -0.93
N ASP A 420 -34.27 -23.77 -0.05
CA ASP A 420 -33.90 -25.17 -0.32
C ASP A 420 -32.49 -25.34 -0.91
N GLY A 421 -31.51 -24.70 -0.27
CA GLY A 421 -30.09 -24.82 -0.60
C GLY A 421 -29.60 -23.87 -1.67
N LYS A 422 -30.50 -23.19 -2.37
CA LYS A 422 -30.18 -22.26 -3.47
C LYS A 422 -30.33 -20.82 -3.03
N LEU A 423 -29.43 -19.95 -3.49
CA LEU A 423 -29.59 -18.51 -3.31
C LEU A 423 -30.87 -18.06 -4.01
N ASN A 424 -31.78 -17.47 -3.23
CA ASN A 424 -33.09 -17.05 -3.69
C ASN A 424 -33.58 -15.87 -2.84
N GLY A 425 -33.44 -14.67 -3.38
CA GLY A 425 -33.64 -13.40 -2.67
C GLY A 425 -32.37 -12.57 -2.55
N ALA A 426 -32.35 -11.66 -1.58
CA ALA A 426 -31.28 -10.70 -1.42
C ALA A 426 -29.97 -11.35 -0.94
N ASN A 427 -28.85 -10.95 -1.54
CA ASN A 427 -27.50 -11.23 -1.08
C ASN A 427 -26.69 -9.93 -1.02
N ILE A 428 -26.22 -9.60 0.19
CA ILE A 428 -25.50 -8.37 0.50
C ILE A 428 -24.14 -8.71 1.09
N TYR A 429 -23.08 -8.26 0.45
CA TYR A 429 -21.72 -8.29 0.99
C TYR A 429 -21.38 -6.97 1.66
N TYR A 430 -20.51 -7.02 2.67
CA TYR A 430 -20.08 -5.85 3.43
C TYR A 430 -18.56 -5.74 3.50
N TYR A 431 -18.06 -4.51 3.62
CA TYR A 431 -16.68 -4.23 4.02
C TYR A 431 -16.51 -4.41 5.53
N ASN A 432 -15.25 -4.50 6.00
CA ASN A 432 -14.97 -4.64 7.43
C ASN A 432 -15.50 -3.47 8.29
N ASN A 433 -15.64 -2.28 7.71
CA ASN A 433 -16.26 -1.12 8.37
C ASN A 433 -17.81 -1.16 8.39
N GLY A 434 -18.43 -2.27 7.98
CA GLY A 434 -19.88 -2.46 7.99
C GLY A 434 -20.64 -1.82 6.82
N ARG A 435 -19.97 -1.11 5.91
CA ARG A 435 -20.63 -0.55 4.71
C ARG A 435 -20.91 -1.65 3.69
N GLN A 436 -22.03 -1.52 2.97
CA GLN A 436 -22.37 -2.41 1.86
C GLN A 436 -21.29 -2.35 0.78
N LYS A 437 -20.89 -3.52 0.29
CA LYS A 437 -19.92 -3.73 -0.80
C LYS A 437 -20.63 -4.12 -2.08
N ILE A 438 -21.54 -5.09 -1.99
CA ILE A 438 -22.37 -5.55 -3.10
C ILE A 438 -23.78 -5.76 -2.56
N VAL A 439 -24.78 -5.31 -3.30
CA VAL A 439 -26.20 -5.61 -3.08
C VAL A 439 -26.70 -6.27 -4.35
N SER A 440 -27.17 -7.50 -4.24
CA SER A 440 -27.60 -8.31 -5.38
C SER A 440 -28.82 -9.14 -5.01
N ASN A 441 -29.54 -9.62 -6.01
CA ASN A 441 -30.69 -10.48 -5.80
C ASN A 441 -30.58 -11.72 -6.71
N TYR A 442 -31.03 -12.85 -6.20
CA TYR A 442 -30.92 -14.15 -6.86
C TYR A 442 -32.28 -14.82 -7.00
N LYS A 443 -32.41 -15.64 -8.03
CA LYS A 443 -33.52 -16.58 -8.22
C LYS A 443 -32.95 -17.94 -8.61
N SER A 444 -33.02 -18.90 -7.70
CA SER A 444 -32.47 -20.25 -7.88
C SER A 444 -31.01 -20.23 -8.38
N ASP A 445 -30.12 -19.59 -7.62
CA ASP A 445 -28.69 -19.38 -7.88
C ASP A 445 -28.31 -18.47 -9.05
N ASN A 446 -29.29 -18.02 -9.86
CA ASN A 446 -29.03 -17.07 -10.93
C ASN A 446 -29.25 -15.63 -10.44
N LEU A 447 -28.35 -14.72 -10.81
CA LEU A 447 -28.56 -13.28 -10.61
C LEU A 447 -29.84 -12.84 -11.31
N GLU A 448 -30.69 -12.09 -10.59
CA GLU A 448 -32.00 -11.66 -11.04
C GLU A 448 -32.34 -10.27 -10.47
N GLY A 449 -32.56 -9.29 -11.34
CA GLY A 449 -32.89 -7.92 -10.97
C GLY A 449 -31.67 -7.02 -10.79
N GLU A 450 -31.77 -6.05 -9.89
CA GLU A 450 -30.76 -5.02 -9.69
C GLU A 450 -29.51 -5.56 -8.96
N TYR A 451 -28.35 -5.12 -9.43
CA TYR A 451 -27.04 -5.39 -8.83
C TYR A 451 -26.31 -4.07 -8.63
N LEU A 452 -25.94 -3.79 -7.38
CA LEU A 452 -25.21 -2.59 -6.97
C LEU A 452 -23.86 -3.00 -6.38
N SER A 453 -22.79 -2.32 -6.76
CA SER A 453 -21.48 -2.46 -6.10
C SER A 453 -21.00 -1.11 -5.60
N TYR A 454 -20.36 -1.09 -4.44
CA TYR A 454 -19.91 0.11 -3.75
C TYR A 454 -18.43 0.01 -3.37
N ASN A 455 -17.74 1.14 -3.24
CA ASN A 455 -16.40 1.19 -2.66
C ASN A 455 -16.43 1.20 -1.13
N LYS A 456 -15.27 1.05 -0.47
CA LYS A 456 -15.14 1.05 1.02
C LYS A 456 -15.66 2.34 1.69
N ASN A 457 -15.80 3.41 0.93
CA ASN A 457 -16.29 4.71 1.40
C ASN A 457 -17.80 4.92 1.18
N GLY A 458 -18.48 3.95 0.54
CA GLY A 458 -19.93 4.01 0.27
C GLY A 458 -20.31 4.64 -1.08
N ALA A 459 -19.37 4.95 -1.96
CA ALA A 459 -19.69 5.40 -3.32
C ALA A 459 -20.19 4.22 -4.16
N LEU A 460 -21.35 4.36 -4.80
CA LEU A 460 -21.81 3.43 -5.83
C LEU A 460 -20.80 3.42 -6.99
N GLN A 461 -20.30 2.24 -7.36
CA GLN A 461 -19.32 2.03 -8.43
C GLN A 461 -19.98 1.50 -9.69
N GLU A 462 -20.90 0.54 -9.55
CA GLU A 462 -21.64 -0.01 -10.67
C GLU A 462 -23.09 -0.31 -10.28
N LYS A 463 -23.98 -0.08 -11.25
CA LYS A 463 -25.39 -0.43 -11.24
C LYS A 463 -25.70 -1.24 -12.49
N LYS A 464 -26.16 -2.48 -12.30
CA LYS A 464 -26.45 -3.45 -13.38
C LYS A 464 -27.83 -4.07 -13.17
N TYR A 465 -28.39 -4.63 -14.23
CA TYR A 465 -29.60 -5.44 -14.17
C TYR A 465 -29.37 -6.80 -14.81
N PHE A 466 -29.87 -7.84 -14.16
CA PHE A 466 -29.74 -9.22 -14.59
C PHE A 466 -31.10 -9.86 -14.81
N LYS A 467 -31.16 -10.77 -15.77
CA LYS A 467 -32.26 -11.70 -15.98
C LYS A 467 -31.70 -13.07 -16.33
N ASP A 468 -32.10 -14.09 -15.58
CA ASP A 468 -31.60 -15.47 -15.75
C ASP A 468 -30.05 -15.52 -15.78
N GLY A 469 -29.40 -14.77 -14.88
CA GLY A 469 -27.95 -14.73 -14.73
C GLY A 469 -27.19 -13.92 -15.80
N LYS A 470 -27.88 -13.33 -16.78
CA LYS A 470 -27.26 -12.52 -17.85
C LYS A 470 -27.62 -11.05 -17.69
N LEU A 471 -26.70 -10.14 -18.09
CA LEU A 471 -27.00 -8.71 -18.14
C LEU A 471 -28.17 -8.45 -19.09
N ASP A 472 -29.22 -7.81 -18.58
CA ASP A 472 -30.41 -7.47 -19.34
C ASP A 472 -31.04 -6.21 -18.72
N GLY A 473 -30.95 -5.09 -19.44
CA GLY A 473 -31.31 -3.76 -18.95
C GLY A 473 -30.13 -2.78 -18.94
N PRO A 474 -30.31 -1.60 -18.32
CA PRO A 474 -29.30 -0.54 -18.34
C PRO A 474 -28.09 -0.89 -17.46
N TYR A 475 -26.91 -0.53 -17.92
CA TYR A 475 -25.65 -0.62 -17.19
C TYR A 475 -25.12 0.79 -16.95
N GLN A 476 -24.73 1.09 -15.72
CA GLN A 476 -24.04 2.33 -15.36
C GLN A 476 -22.86 2.02 -14.45
N ALA A 477 -21.71 2.63 -14.72
CA ALA A 477 -20.61 2.72 -13.77
C ALA A 477 -20.37 4.19 -13.43
N TYR A 478 -19.80 4.44 -12.25
CA TYR A 478 -19.60 5.78 -11.71
C TYR A 478 -18.13 6.01 -11.31
N HIS A 479 -17.75 7.28 -11.21
CA HIS A 479 -16.45 7.68 -10.67
C HIS A 479 -16.40 7.54 -9.14
N ASN A 480 -15.24 7.79 -8.51
CA ASN A 480 -15.01 7.49 -7.08
C ASN A 480 -15.91 8.29 -6.11
N VAL A 481 -16.49 9.41 -6.56
CA VAL A 481 -17.48 10.19 -5.81
C VAL A 481 -18.90 9.62 -5.88
N GLY A 482 -19.13 8.61 -6.73
CA GLY A 482 -20.40 7.89 -6.87
C GLY A 482 -21.34 8.52 -7.90
N GLU A 483 -22.65 8.35 -7.67
CA GLU A 483 -23.75 8.63 -8.63
C GLU A 483 -23.76 10.04 -9.25
N GLN A 484 -23.05 11.01 -8.67
CA GLN A 484 -22.94 12.36 -9.22
C GLN A 484 -22.19 12.40 -10.55
N LEU A 485 -21.29 11.44 -10.80
CA LEU A 485 -20.45 11.40 -11.98
C LEU A 485 -20.48 10.00 -12.60
N ILE A 486 -21.26 9.83 -13.67
CA ILE A 486 -21.25 8.63 -14.50
C ILE A 486 -19.88 8.50 -15.16
N LYS A 487 -19.34 7.28 -15.18
CA LYS A 487 -18.09 6.88 -15.84
C LYS A 487 -18.37 6.17 -17.15
N SER A 488 -19.38 5.31 -17.20
CA SER A 488 -19.77 4.61 -18.42
C SER A 488 -21.22 4.15 -18.38
N GLN A 489 -21.84 4.00 -19.53
CA GLN A 489 -23.18 3.40 -19.64
C GLN A 489 -23.38 2.62 -20.94
N ALA A 490 -24.30 1.65 -20.90
CA ALA A 490 -24.79 0.91 -22.06
C ALA A 490 -26.12 0.22 -21.74
N ASP A 491 -26.86 -0.19 -22.75
CA ASP A 491 -28.02 -1.08 -22.59
C ASP A 491 -27.65 -2.50 -23.01
N TYR A 492 -27.95 -3.47 -22.16
CA TYR A 492 -27.71 -4.89 -22.41
C TYR A 492 -29.00 -5.63 -22.71
N SER A 493 -28.91 -6.68 -23.53
CA SER A 493 -29.93 -7.70 -23.68
C SER A 493 -29.28 -9.07 -23.84
N LYS A 494 -29.72 -10.05 -23.04
CA LYS A 494 -29.18 -11.42 -23.03
C LYS A 494 -27.65 -11.48 -22.95
N GLY A 495 -27.03 -10.57 -22.21
CA GLY A 495 -25.58 -10.48 -22.00
C GLY A 495 -24.81 -9.67 -23.05
N ASN A 496 -25.46 -9.17 -24.11
CA ASN A 496 -24.82 -8.39 -25.16
C ASN A 496 -25.24 -6.92 -25.14
N ILE A 497 -24.31 -6.01 -25.45
CA ILE A 497 -24.61 -4.60 -25.66
C ILE A 497 -25.54 -4.46 -26.88
N LYS A 498 -26.62 -3.69 -26.75
CA LYS A 498 -27.64 -3.53 -27.80
C LYS A 498 -27.15 -2.66 -28.95
N GLU A 499 -26.64 -1.47 -28.66
CA GLU A 499 -26.35 -0.46 -29.67
C GLU A 499 -25.04 0.30 -29.43
N ARG A 500 -24.86 0.87 -28.24
CA ARG A 500 -23.71 1.75 -27.96
C ARG A 500 -23.20 1.57 -26.54
N TYR A 501 -21.90 1.75 -26.39
CA TYR A 501 -21.22 1.89 -25.11
C TYR A 501 -20.59 3.28 -25.04
N GLN A 502 -20.94 4.04 -24.01
CA GLN A 502 -20.50 5.41 -23.84
C GLN A 502 -19.64 5.51 -22.57
N ASN A 503 -18.44 6.09 -22.70
CA ASN A 503 -17.62 6.48 -21.56
C ASN A 503 -17.72 7.98 -21.35
N TYR A 504 -17.60 8.39 -20.10
CA TYR A 504 -17.66 9.77 -19.65
C TYR A 504 -16.38 10.11 -18.87
N ALA A 505 -15.79 11.25 -19.23
CA ALA A 505 -14.77 11.88 -18.42
C ALA A 505 -15.34 12.25 -17.04
N PRO A 506 -14.49 12.39 -16.01
CA PRO A 506 -14.89 12.90 -14.70
C PRO A 506 -15.58 14.26 -14.73
N THR A 507 -15.41 15.03 -15.81
CA THR A 507 -16.13 16.30 -16.08
C THR A 507 -17.61 16.12 -16.45
N GLY A 508 -18.07 14.87 -16.63
CA GLY A 508 -19.42 14.55 -17.10
C GLY A 508 -19.58 14.60 -18.62
N LYS A 509 -18.53 14.95 -19.36
CA LYS A 509 -18.52 14.96 -20.85
C LYS A 509 -18.20 13.58 -21.40
N ILE A 510 -18.69 13.28 -22.61
CA ILE A 510 -18.41 12.00 -23.27
C ILE A 510 -16.93 11.93 -23.63
N SER A 511 -16.23 10.89 -23.16
CA SER A 511 -14.84 10.62 -23.51
C SER A 511 -14.69 9.57 -24.61
N SER A 512 -15.67 8.67 -24.79
CA SER A 512 -15.72 7.80 -25.96
C SER A 512 -17.11 7.25 -26.27
N ILE A 513 -17.33 6.92 -27.54
CA ILE A 513 -18.53 6.23 -28.01
C ILE A 513 -18.09 5.08 -28.92
N VAL A 514 -18.56 3.88 -28.61
CA VAL A 514 -18.34 2.66 -29.42
C VAL A 514 -19.70 2.11 -29.82
N ASN A 515 -19.90 1.90 -31.12
CA ASN A 515 -21.11 1.30 -31.67
C ASN A 515 -20.97 -0.22 -31.72
N PHE A 516 -22.08 -0.93 -31.47
CA PHE A 516 -22.16 -2.38 -31.40
C PHE A 516 -23.23 -2.92 -32.33
N LYS A 517 -22.94 -4.09 -32.91
CA LYS A 517 -23.90 -4.92 -33.63
C LYS A 517 -23.65 -6.39 -33.28
N ASP A 518 -24.70 -7.11 -32.92
CA ASP A 518 -24.62 -8.52 -32.51
C ASP A 518 -23.60 -8.76 -31.38
N GLY A 519 -23.54 -7.84 -30.41
CA GLY A 519 -22.63 -7.89 -29.26
C GLY A 519 -21.17 -7.57 -29.56
N LYS A 520 -20.82 -7.21 -30.80
CA LYS A 520 -19.44 -6.88 -31.21
C LYS A 520 -19.34 -5.43 -31.67
N ALA A 521 -18.21 -4.78 -31.40
CA ALA A 521 -17.95 -3.43 -31.89
C ALA A 521 -18.05 -3.40 -33.43
N ASN A 522 -18.87 -2.50 -33.95
CA ASN A 522 -19.20 -2.42 -35.37
C ASN A 522 -19.62 -0.99 -35.75
N GLY A 523 -18.92 -0.41 -36.71
CA GLY A 523 -19.09 0.97 -37.15
C GLY A 523 -18.07 1.92 -36.55
N GLN A 524 -18.40 3.21 -36.55
CA GLN A 524 -17.51 4.28 -36.12
C GLN A 524 -17.30 4.27 -34.59
N GLU A 525 -16.07 4.48 -34.15
CA GLU A 525 -15.69 4.71 -32.76
C GLU A 525 -15.02 6.07 -32.62
N LYS A 526 -15.45 6.85 -31.64
CA LYS A 526 -14.90 8.18 -31.36
C LYS A 526 -14.38 8.24 -29.93
N GLN A 527 -13.22 8.86 -29.75
CA GLN A 527 -12.69 9.22 -28.43
C GLN A 527 -12.40 10.71 -28.40
N TYR A 528 -12.50 11.31 -27.21
CA TYR A 528 -12.37 12.74 -26.99
C TYR A 528 -11.38 13.00 -25.86
N TYR A 529 -10.65 14.10 -26.00
CA TYR A 529 -9.85 14.68 -24.93
C TYR A 529 -10.75 15.33 -23.87
N LEU A 530 -10.16 15.68 -22.72
CA LEU A 530 -10.90 16.33 -21.62
C LEU A 530 -11.47 17.70 -22.03
N ASN A 531 -10.78 18.42 -22.93
CA ASN A 531 -11.23 19.68 -23.51
C ASN A 531 -12.24 19.51 -24.66
N GLU A 532 -12.85 18.31 -24.80
CA GLU A 532 -13.89 17.98 -25.78
C GLU A 532 -13.42 17.88 -27.25
N GLU A 533 -12.14 18.15 -27.53
CA GLU A 533 -11.54 17.92 -28.85
C GLU A 533 -11.47 16.42 -29.19
N LEU A 534 -11.67 16.08 -30.46
CA LEU A 534 -11.61 14.69 -30.92
C LEU A 534 -10.17 14.17 -30.74
N SER A 535 -10.01 12.99 -30.15
CA SER A 535 -8.72 12.32 -29.92
C SER A 535 -8.47 11.19 -30.91
N SER A 536 -9.53 10.43 -31.24
CA SER A 536 -9.48 9.42 -32.28
C SER A 536 -10.81 9.22 -32.97
N ASP A 537 -10.74 8.85 -34.26
CA ASP A 537 -11.87 8.45 -35.08
C ASP A 537 -11.44 7.26 -35.94
N LEU A 538 -12.05 6.11 -35.67
CA LEU A 538 -11.71 4.84 -36.32
C LEU A 538 -12.96 4.01 -36.60
N ASN A 539 -12.83 3.03 -37.49
CA ASN A 539 -13.89 2.10 -37.80
C ASN A 539 -13.59 0.70 -37.26
N SER A 540 -14.61 0.04 -36.74
CA SER A 540 -14.54 -1.35 -36.29
C SER A 540 -15.50 -2.24 -37.06
N LYS A 541 -15.10 -3.49 -37.26
CA LYS A 541 -15.92 -4.54 -37.85
C LYS A 541 -15.73 -5.84 -37.08
N ASN A 542 -16.82 -6.43 -36.61
CA ASN A 542 -16.82 -7.69 -35.86
C ASN A 542 -15.88 -7.69 -34.64
N GLY A 543 -15.76 -6.55 -33.95
CA GLY A 543 -14.96 -6.41 -32.73
C GLY A 543 -13.49 -6.04 -32.94
N LEU A 544 -13.04 -5.88 -34.19
CA LEU A 544 -11.67 -5.49 -34.53
C LEU A 544 -11.67 -4.17 -35.29
N VAL A 545 -10.67 -3.33 -35.04
CA VAL A 545 -10.44 -2.10 -35.81
C VAL A 545 -10.12 -2.49 -37.26
N ASP A 546 -10.96 -2.07 -38.20
CA ASP A 546 -10.94 -2.50 -39.60
C ASP A 546 -11.40 -1.35 -40.49
N GLY A 547 -10.51 -0.85 -41.35
CA GLY A 547 -10.75 0.30 -42.22
C GLY A 547 -9.88 1.51 -41.87
N TYR A 548 -10.49 2.69 -41.81
CA TYR A 548 -9.75 3.93 -41.57
C TYR A 548 -9.34 4.08 -40.10
N TYR A 549 -8.18 4.72 -39.90
CA TYR A 549 -7.64 5.02 -38.59
C TYR A 549 -7.14 6.47 -38.55
N LYS A 550 -7.68 7.28 -37.63
CA LYS A 550 -7.23 8.65 -37.38
C LYS A 550 -7.09 8.92 -35.89
N LYS A 551 -6.00 9.58 -35.52
CA LYS A 551 -5.83 10.25 -34.21
C LYS A 551 -5.49 11.70 -34.38
N PHE A 552 -5.77 12.47 -33.35
CA PHE A 552 -5.60 13.92 -33.31
C PHE A 552 -4.84 14.32 -32.04
N HIS A 553 -4.23 15.50 -32.05
CA HIS A 553 -3.65 16.15 -30.87
C HIS A 553 -4.74 16.86 -30.07
N SER A 554 -4.43 17.26 -28.83
CA SER A 554 -5.38 17.96 -27.94
C SER A 554 -5.84 19.32 -28.46
N ASN A 555 -5.17 19.87 -29.47
CA ASN A 555 -5.56 21.10 -30.16
C ASN A 555 -6.41 20.85 -31.43
N GLY A 556 -6.86 19.60 -31.66
CA GLY A 556 -7.70 19.21 -32.79
C GLY A 556 -6.95 18.89 -34.09
N ASN A 557 -5.63 19.14 -34.15
CA ASN A 557 -4.83 18.87 -35.34
C ASN A 557 -4.58 17.37 -35.55
N LEU A 558 -4.43 16.93 -36.80
CA LEU A 558 -4.18 15.52 -37.12
C LEU A 558 -2.85 15.09 -36.48
N LYS A 559 -2.83 13.93 -35.84
CA LYS A 559 -1.64 13.35 -35.21
C LYS A 559 -1.13 12.13 -35.96
N GLU A 560 -2.05 11.28 -36.39
CA GLU A 560 -1.73 9.99 -37.00
C GLU A 560 -2.85 9.57 -37.94
N ILE A 561 -2.49 9.06 -39.12
CA ILE A 561 -3.44 8.52 -40.09
C ILE A 561 -2.88 7.26 -40.74
N GLY A 562 -3.76 6.27 -40.92
CA GLY A 562 -3.43 5.01 -41.56
C GLY A 562 -4.64 4.14 -41.82
N GLN A 563 -4.39 2.86 -42.08
CA GLN A 563 -5.41 1.85 -42.30
C GLN A 563 -5.12 0.60 -41.48
N THR A 564 -6.18 -0.07 -41.05
CA THR A 564 -6.10 -1.36 -40.39
C THR A 564 -6.88 -2.41 -41.19
N LEU A 565 -6.42 -3.66 -41.11
CA LEU A 565 -7.11 -4.81 -41.65
C LEU A 565 -7.15 -5.90 -40.57
N VAL A 566 -8.36 -6.22 -40.09
CA VAL A 566 -8.58 -7.25 -39.07
C VAL A 566 -7.67 -7.02 -37.84
N GLY A 567 -7.64 -5.78 -37.33
CA GLY A 567 -6.84 -5.38 -36.17
C GLY A 567 -5.34 -5.16 -36.42
N ASN A 568 -4.80 -5.50 -37.59
CA ASN A 568 -3.40 -5.26 -37.91
C ASN A 568 -3.23 -3.92 -38.64
N TYR A 569 -2.19 -3.16 -38.30
CA TYR A 569 -1.79 -1.98 -39.07
C TYR A 569 -1.27 -2.40 -40.44
N VAL A 570 -1.75 -1.78 -41.51
CA VAL A 570 -1.37 -2.09 -42.89
C VAL A 570 -1.18 -0.82 -43.72
N GLY A 571 -0.43 -0.92 -44.81
CA GLY A 571 -0.30 0.18 -45.76
C GLY A 571 0.52 1.35 -45.22
N SER A 572 0.33 2.52 -45.84
CA SER A 572 1.07 3.74 -45.51
C SER A 572 0.53 4.44 -44.27
N TRP A 573 1.44 4.88 -43.42
CA TRP A 573 1.17 5.58 -42.17
C TRP A 573 1.92 6.89 -42.14
N LYS A 574 1.23 7.93 -41.66
CA LYS A 574 1.82 9.25 -41.44
C LYS A 574 1.52 9.74 -40.04
N THR A 575 2.52 10.29 -39.39
CA THR A 575 2.34 11.07 -38.14
C THR A 575 2.65 12.53 -38.40
N TYR A 576 2.07 13.39 -37.57
CA TYR A 576 2.19 14.83 -37.68
C TYR A 576 2.47 15.41 -36.30
N TYR A 577 3.28 16.46 -36.25
CA TYR A 577 3.38 17.33 -35.09
C TYR A 577 2.05 18.03 -34.83
N SER A 578 1.88 18.55 -33.62
CA SER A 578 0.68 19.29 -33.22
C SER A 578 0.43 20.54 -34.08
N ASN A 579 1.38 20.99 -34.91
CA ASN A 579 1.28 22.16 -35.80
C ASN A 579 0.92 21.75 -37.24
N ASN A 580 0.56 20.48 -37.46
CA ASN A 580 0.31 19.83 -38.75
C ASN A 580 1.56 19.62 -39.64
N THR A 581 2.77 19.91 -39.16
CA THR A 581 3.99 19.51 -39.88
C THR A 581 4.09 17.97 -39.91
N LEU A 582 4.41 17.39 -41.07
CA LEU A 582 4.66 15.94 -41.18
C LEU A 582 5.84 15.55 -40.29
N GLU A 583 5.64 14.56 -39.41
CA GLU A 583 6.67 14.08 -38.48
C GLU A 583 7.26 12.75 -38.98
N SER A 584 6.43 11.83 -39.46
CA SER A 584 6.93 10.57 -40.01
C SER A 584 6.09 10.05 -41.17
N ASP A 585 6.73 9.29 -42.06
CA ASP A 585 6.12 8.61 -43.21
C ASP A 585 6.73 7.22 -43.36
N PHE A 586 5.92 6.18 -43.24
CA PHE A 586 6.37 4.79 -43.23
C PHE A 586 5.25 3.82 -43.65
N LYS A 587 5.58 2.53 -43.79
CA LYS A 587 4.63 1.51 -44.22
C LYS A 587 4.67 0.27 -43.32
N TYR A 588 3.50 -0.29 -43.01
CA TYR A 588 3.37 -1.63 -42.48
C TYR A 588 3.14 -2.66 -43.60
N SER A 589 3.78 -3.82 -43.46
CA SER A 589 3.46 -5.03 -44.20
C SER A 589 2.10 -5.61 -43.76
N ASP A 590 1.55 -6.53 -44.56
CA ASP A 590 0.29 -7.23 -44.25
C ASP A 590 0.34 -8.06 -42.95
N LYS A 591 1.52 -8.18 -42.33
CA LYS A 591 1.75 -8.84 -41.04
C LYS A 591 1.91 -7.85 -39.87
N GLY A 592 1.60 -6.57 -40.06
CA GLY A 592 1.66 -5.55 -39.00
C GLY A 592 3.06 -5.13 -38.59
N LYS A 593 4.10 -5.46 -39.38
CA LYS A 593 5.48 -5.04 -39.13
C LYS A 593 5.89 -3.93 -40.08
N VAL A 594 6.61 -2.92 -39.57
CA VAL A 594 7.22 -1.87 -40.40
C VAL A 594 8.12 -2.54 -41.43
N ASP A 595 7.93 -2.20 -42.71
CA ASP A 595 8.63 -2.81 -43.83
C ASP A 595 8.89 -1.75 -44.91
N GLY A 596 10.16 -1.58 -45.28
CA GLY A 596 10.62 -0.49 -46.14
C GLY A 596 11.22 0.68 -45.35
N GLU A 597 11.15 1.88 -45.93
CA GLU A 597 11.69 3.10 -45.35
C GLU A 597 10.76 3.65 -44.27
N TYR A 598 11.35 4.05 -43.14
CA TYR A 598 10.75 4.88 -42.11
C TYR A 598 11.43 6.25 -42.16
N LYS A 599 10.71 7.27 -42.63
CA LYS A 599 11.21 8.65 -42.76
C LYS A 599 10.76 9.44 -41.56
N TYR A 600 11.68 10.15 -40.91
CA TYR A 600 11.40 11.05 -39.81
C TYR A 600 11.85 12.46 -40.15
N TYR A 601 10.96 13.43 -39.91
CA TYR A 601 11.13 14.84 -40.19
C TYR A 601 11.14 15.63 -38.87
N ASP A 602 11.92 16.69 -38.81
CA ASP A 602 11.86 17.64 -37.70
C ASP A 602 10.63 18.55 -37.77
N ILE A 603 10.44 19.40 -36.75
CA ILE A 603 9.29 20.29 -36.65
C ILE A 603 9.21 21.36 -37.75
N ASP A 604 10.32 21.60 -38.47
CA ASP A 604 10.39 22.49 -39.64
C ASP A 604 10.07 21.74 -40.95
N GLY A 605 9.78 20.44 -40.87
CA GLY A 605 9.47 19.57 -42.01
C GLY A 605 10.72 19.10 -42.76
N LYS A 606 11.92 19.25 -42.19
CA LYS A 606 13.16 18.79 -42.81
C LYS A 606 13.43 17.34 -42.42
N LEU A 607 13.81 16.53 -43.40
CA LEU A 607 14.15 15.13 -43.19
C LEU A 607 15.36 15.03 -42.25
N ASN A 608 15.21 14.34 -41.13
CA ASN A 608 16.26 14.13 -40.13
C ASN A 608 16.89 12.74 -40.29
N TYR A 609 16.07 11.68 -40.41
CA TYR A 609 16.60 10.35 -40.69
C TYR A 609 15.67 9.47 -41.52
N ILE A 610 16.28 8.49 -42.19
CA ILE A 610 15.61 7.34 -42.79
C ILE A 610 16.16 6.09 -42.13
N PHE A 611 15.28 5.27 -41.56
CA PHE A 611 15.59 3.91 -41.16
C PHE A 611 15.01 2.92 -42.18
N GLU A 612 15.76 1.89 -42.54
CA GLU A 612 15.26 0.82 -43.41
C GLU A 612 14.95 -0.41 -42.58
N TYR A 613 13.73 -0.94 -42.76
CA TYR A 613 13.28 -2.17 -42.15
C TYR A 613 13.01 -3.23 -43.22
N ARG A 614 13.31 -4.49 -42.90
CA ARG A 614 12.91 -5.65 -43.70
C ARG A 614 12.24 -6.66 -42.80
N LYS A 615 10.94 -6.92 -43.03
CA LYS A 615 10.10 -7.80 -42.18
C LYS A 615 10.15 -7.42 -40.69
N GLY A 616 10.25 -6.11 -40.40
CA GLY A 616 10.39 -5.55 -39.05
C GLY A 616 11.81 -5.53 -38.48
N GLU A 617 12.81 -6.08 -39.16
CA GLU A 617 14.20 -6.00 -38.73
C GLU A 617 14.86 -4.72 -39.24
N PHE A 618 15.51 -3.97 -38.34
CA PHE A 618 16.32 -2.80 -38.69
C PHE A 618 17.58 -3.22 -39.45
N ILE A 619 17.75 -2.76 -40.69
CA ILE A 619 18.84 -3.18 -41.57
C ILE A 619 19.76 -2.04 -42.03
N ALA A 620 19.30 -0.79 -42.01
CA ALA A 620 20.12 0.37 -42.35
C ALA A 620 19.54 1.63 -41.74
N TYR A 621 20.39 2.67 -41.65
CA TYR A 621 19.96 4.01 -41.32
C TYR A 621 20.77 5.05 -42.07
N LYS A 622 20.17 6.22 -42.23
CA LYS A 622 20.75 7.42 -42.83
C LYS A 622 20.27 8.65 -42.05
N TYR A 623 21.20 9.47 -41.58
CA TYR A 623 20.96 10.73 -40.91
C TYR A 623 21.31 11.91 -41.81
N TYR A 624 20.53 12.97 -41.69
CA TYR A 624 20.65 14.19 -42.46
C TYR A 624 20.84 15.40 -41.53
N ASN A 625 21.59 16.40 -41.97
CA ASN A 625 21.64 17.69 -41.30
C ASN A 625 20.46 18.59 -41.72
N LYS A 626 20.33 19.76 -41.09
CA LYS A 626 19.36 20.81 -41.45
C LYS A 626 19.47 21.36 -42.90
N ALA A 627 20.56 21.08 -43.62
CA ALA A 627 20.71 21.42 -45.04
C ALA A 627 20.21 20.30 -45.98
N GLY A 628 19.82 19.14 -45.43
CA GLY A 628 19.40 17.96 -46.19
C GLY A 628 20.57 17.09 -46.67
N GLU A 629 21.79 17.34 -46.19
CA GLU A 629 22.96 16.55 -46.54
C GLU A 629 23.10 15.34 -45.62
N VAL A 630 23.54 14.21 -46.17
CA VAL A 630 23.78 12.99 -45.40
C VAL A 630 25.01 13.17 -44.51
N ILE A 631 24.81 13.12 -43.19
CA ILE A 631 25.91 13.23 -42.20
C ILE A 631 26.42 11.87 -41.73
N HIS A 632 25.57 10.83 -41.79
CA HIS A 632 25.96 9.49 -41.45
C HIS A 632 25.02 8.48 -42.11
N GLU A 633 25.55 7.39 -42.63
CA GLU A 633 24.75 6.24 -43.05
C GLU A 633 25.51 4.97 -42.72
N ASN A 634 24.77 3.92 -42.38
CA ASN A 634 25.37 2.61 -42.21
C ASN A 634 24.33 1.52 -42.46
N ARG A 635 24.80 0.35 -42.89
CA ARG A 635 23.97 -0.82 -43.25
C ARG A 635 24.53 -2.06 -42.58
N LYS A 636 23.66 -2.89 -42.03
CA LYS A 636 24.00 -4.19 -41.45
C LYS A 636 24.54 -5.11 -42.55
N LYS A 637 25.78 -5.59 -42.41
CA LYS A 637 26.47 -6.48 -43.39
C LYS A 637 26.53 -7.96 -42.95
N GLY A 638 25.73 -8.34 -41.95
CA GLY A 638 25.82 -9.62 -41.25
C GLY A 638 26.79 -9.55 -40.07
N GLY A 639 26.47 -10.22 -38.95
CA GLY A 639 27.24 -10.10 -37.71
C GLY A 639 26.72 -9.01 -36.74
N GLU A 640 27.52 -8.73 -35.71
CA GLU A 640 27.30 -7.61 -34.78
C GLU A 640 27.56 -6.27 -35.49
N PHE A 641 26.88 -5.21 -35.05
CA PHE A 641 26.88 -3.92 -35.73
C PHE A 641 26.91 -2.76 -34.74
N TYR A 642 27.97 -1.95 -34.77
CA TYR A 642 28.07 -0.76 -33.92
C TYR A 642 27.25 0.38 -34.52
N TYR A 643 26.28 0.86 -33.76
CA TYR A 643 25.35 1.91 -34.14
C TYR A 643 25.77 3.27 -33.54
N LYS A 644 25.63 4.33 -34.34
CA LYS A 644 25.78 5.74 -33.93
C LYS A 644 24.62 6.55 -34.49
N GLY A 645 23.73 7.01 -33.62
CA GLY A 645 22.66 7.94 -33.95
C GLY A 645 23.13 9.39 -33.84
N PHE A 646 22.60 10.26 -34.70
CA PHE A 646 22.98 11.67 -34.75
C PHE A 646 21.75 12.59 -34.62
N SER A 647 21.95 13.78 -34.05
CA SER A 647 20.98 14.86 -34.08
C SER A 647 21.00 15.58 -35.44
N PRO A 648 19.95 16.38 -35.78
CA PRO A 648 19.93 17.22 -36.99
C PRO A 648 21.11 18.20 -37.11
N TYR A 649 21.87 18.39 -36.03
CA TYR A 649 23.01 19.30 -35.92
C TYR A 649 24.35 18.56 -35.97
N GLY A 650 24.36 17.27 -36.31
CA GLY A 650 25.58 16.48 -36.48
C GLY A 650 26.25 16.03 -35.19
N LYS A 651 25.60 16.15 -34.03
CA LYS A 651 26.10 15.63 -32.75
C LYS A 651 25.63 14.19 -32.54
N ILE A 652 26.45 13.36 -31.93
CA ILE A 652 26.04 12.00 -31.54
C ILE A 652 24.91 12.14 -30.52
N ALA A 653 23.80 11.43 -30.74
CA ALA A 653 22.64 11.38 -29.86
C ALA A 653 22.54 10.04 -29.11
N SER A 654 23.06 8.96 -29.70
CA SER A 654 23.14 7.65 -29.05
C SER A 654 24.18 6.76 -29.74
N GLU A 655 24.77 5.82 -29.00
CA GLU A 655 25.63 4.80 -29.57
C GLU A 655 25.65 3.51 -28.75
N GLY A 656 25.96 2.40 -29.43
CA GLY A 656 26.12 1.09 -28.80
C GLY A 656 26.16 -0.04 -29.83
N LEU A 657 26.28 -1.27 -29.35
CA LEU A 657 26.38 -2.45 -30.20
C LEU A 657 24.99 -3.10 -30.38
N TYR A 658 24.66 -3.46 -31.62
CA TYR A 658 23.59 -4.40 -31.94
C TYR A 658 24.16 -5.79 -32.21
N ASP A 659 23.51 -6.83 -31.72
CA ASP A 659 23.82 -8.23 -32.01
C ASP A 659 23.35 -8.67 -33.42
N ILE A 660 23.63 -9.93 -33.76
CA ILE A 660 23.29 -10.55 -35.05
C ILE A 660 21.77 -10.54 -35.31
N LYS A 661 20.94 -10.63 -34.27
CA LYS A 661 19.47 -10.61 -34.34
C LYS A 661 18.90 -9.17 -34.29
N GLY A 662 19.75 -8.16 -34.13
CA GLY A 662 19.36 -6.75 -34.07
C GLY A 662 18.98 -6.28 -32.66
N GLY A 663 19.35 -7.01 -31.60
CA GLY A 663 19.17 -6.59 -30.21
C GLY A 663 20.33 -5.79 -29.64
N LYS A 664 20.06 -4.83 -28.75
CA LYS A 664 21.11 -4.05 -28.06
C LYS A 664 21.98 -4.99 -27.20
N LYS A 665 23.30 -4.82 -27.30
CA LYS A 665 24.32 -5.57 -26.57
C LYS A 665 25.38 -4.61 -26.01
N GLY A 666 25.94 -4.95 -24.85
CA GLY A 666 27.02 -4.21 -24.22
C GLY A 666 26.61 -2.81 -23.76
N LYS A 667 27.60 -1.94 -23.57
CA LYS A 667 27.38 -0.58 -23.09
C LYS A 667 26.72 0.28 -24.17
N TRP A 668 25.62 0.91 -23.82
CA TRP A 668 24.94 1.94 -24.60
C TRP A 668 25.05 3.28 -23.91
N LYS A 669 25.23 4.34 -24.70
CA LYS A 669 25.29 5.72 -24.23
C LYS A 669 24.30 6.58 -25.00
N TYR A 670 23.73 7.54 -24.30
CA TYR A 670 22.80 8.52 -24.84
C TYR A 670 23.32 9.92 -24.53
N TYR A 671 23.05 10.87 -25.42
CA TYR A 671 23.65 12.18 -25.40
C TYR A 671 22.62 13.27 -25.63
N SER A 672 22.85 14.44 -25.03
CA SER A 672 22.08 15.64 -25.24
C SER A 672 22.22 16.16 -26.67
N SER A 673 21.36 17.11 -27.06
CA SER A 673 21.41 17.80 -28.37
C SER A 673 22.75 18.48 -28.67
N TYR A 674 23.53 18.82 -27.64
CA TYR A 674 24.86 19.44 -27.72
C TYR A 674 26.01 18.46 -27.45
N GLY A 675 25.73 17.19 -27.13
CA GLY A 675 26.72 16.11 -27.08
C GLY A 675 27.26 15.71 -25.71
N THR A 676 26.63 16.13 -24.61
CA THR A 676 26.95 15.65 -23.25
C THR A 676 26.23 14.33 -22.99
N ILE A 677 26.86 13.36 -22.32
CA ILE A 677 26.20 12.10 -21.94
C ILE A 677 25.03 12.42 -21.00
N THR A 678 23.84 11.90 -21.31
CA THR A 678 22.66 11.99 -20.44
C THR A 678 22.44 10.69 -19.68
N ASP A 679 22.71 9.55 -20.32
CA ASP A 679 22.45 8.24 -19.74
C ASP A 679 23.39 7.16 -20.29
N GLU A 680 23.65 6.13 -19.48
CA GLU A 680 24.33 4.92 -19.94
C GLU A 680 23.87 3.65 -19.20
N GLY A 681 23.89 2.52 -19.90
CA GLY A 681 23.52 1.21 -19.35
C GLY A 681 24.09 0.04 -20.14
N VAL A 682 24.04 -1.17 -19.59
CA VAL A 682 24.54 -2.39 -20.24
C VAL A 682 23.37 -3.26 -20.69
N TYR A 683 23.34 -3.64 -21.96
CA TYR A 683 22.27 -4.45 -22.52
C TYR A 683 22.75 -5.84 -22.93
N GLU A 684 21.87 -6.83 -22.87
CA GLU A 684 22.05 -8.17 -23.41
C GLU A 684 20.76 -8.56 -24.17
N ASN A 685 20.82 -8.64 -25.49
CA ASN A 685 19.67 -8.93 -26.36
C ASN A 685 18.46 -7.98 -26.14
N ASN A 686 18.71 -6.67 -26.06
CA ASN A 686 17.76 -5.61 -25.65
C ASN A 686 17.39 -5.56 -24.16
N ILE A 687 17.87 -6.49 -23.36
CA ILE A 687 17.54 -6.56 -21.94
C ILE A 687 18.59 -5.82 -21.11
N LEU A 688 18.18 -4.80 -20.37
CA LEU A 688 19.03 -4.01 -19.49
C LEU A 688 19.52 -4.83 -18.28
N GLN A 689 20.80 -4.71 -17.97
CA GLN A 689 21.52 -5.41 -16.92
C GLN A 689 22.45 -4.47 -16.16
N GLY A 690 22.63 -4.70 -14.86
CA GLY A 690 23.58 -3.97 -14.03
C GLY A 690 23.17 -2.53 -13.77
N ASP A 691 24.15 -1.64 -13.64
CA ASP A 691 23.89 -0.24 -13.32
C ASP A 691 23.45 0.53 -14.58
N TYR A 692 22.35 1.26 -14.43
CA TYR A 692 21.90 2.30 -15.34
C TYR A 692 22.15 3.66 -14.67
N LYS A 693 22.86 4.55 -15.34
CA LYS A 693 23.29 5.84 -14.79
C LYS A 693 22.70 6.98 -15.61
N THR A 694 22.23 8.02 -14.92
CA THR A 694 21.79 9.28 -15.53
C THR A 694 22.69 10.44 -15.10
N TYR A 695 22.77 11.49 -15.90
CA TYR A 695 23.67 12.62 -15.69
C TYR A 695 22.96 13.95 -15.95
N TYR A 696 23.32 14.95 -15.15
CA TYR A 696 22.93 16.34 -15.38
C TYR A 696 23.58 16.93 -16.62
N ALA A 697 23.03 18.04 -17.13
CA ALA A 697 23.57 18.80 -18.28
C ALA A 697 25.04 19.21 -18.10
N ASN A 698 25.49 19.42 -16.86
CA ASN A 698 26.88 19.73 -16.50
C ASN A 698 27.81 18.49 -16.47
N GLY A 699 27.27 17.29 -16.70
CA GLY A 699 27.99 16.02 -16.72
C GLY A 699 28.14 15.33 -15.36
N GLN A 700 27.63 15.90 -14.27
CA GLN A 700 27.62 15.24 -12.96
C GLN A 700 26.58 14.12 -12.92
N LEU A 701 26.86 13.09 -12.12
CA LEU A 701 25.98 11.96 -11.90
C LEU A 701 24.68 12.41 -11.21
N GLU A 702 23.54 12.09 -11.81
CA GLU A 702 22.21 12.39 -11.27
C GLU A 702 21.64 11.17 -10.53
N SER A 703 21.73 9.97 -11.10
CA SER A 703 21.21 8.76 -10.46
C SER A 703 21.92 7.48 -10.86
N ILE A 704 21.82 6.47 -10.00
CA ILE A 704 22.22 5.08 -10.28
C ILE A 704 21.03 4.17 -9.95
N SER A 705 20.63 3.37 -10.92
CA SER A 705 19.55 2.39 -10.81
C SER A 705 20.07 1.00 -11.17
N LYS A 706 19.78 -0.03 -10.38
CA LYS A 706 20.26 -1.39 -10.63
C LYS A 706 19.21 -2.28 -11.29
N TYR A 707 19.52 -2.79 -12.48
CA TYR A 707 18.66 -3.66 -13.26
C TYR A 707 19.17 -5.11 -13.29
N LYS A 708 18.24 -6.05 -13.30
CA LYS A 708 18.46 -7.46 -13.58
C LYS A 708 17.35 -7.92 -14.52
N ASN A 709 17.70 -8.30 -15.74
CA ASN A 709 16.74 -8.71 -16.77
C ASN A 709 15.61 -7.69 -17.02
N ASP A 710 15.94 -6.44 -17.35
CA ASP A 710 15.00 -5.31 -17.51
C ASP A 710 14.17 -4.95 -16.27
N THR A 711 14.40 -5.64 -15.16
CA THR A 711 13.66 -5.44 -13.92
C THR A 711 14.55 -4.66 -12.95
N LEU A 712 14.06 -3.53 -12.46
CA LEU A 712 14.72 -2.75 -11.43
C LEU A 712 14.75 -3.58 -10.14
N ASN A 713 15.94 -4.01 -9.74
CA ASN A 713 16.15 -4.98 -8.67
C ASN A 713 17.51 -4.72 -8.01
N GLY A 714 17.49 -4.01 -6.89
CA GLY A 714 18.68 -3.60 -6.16
C GLY A 714 18.60 -2.17 -5.63
N TYR A 715 19.75 -1.64 -5.25
CA TYR A 715 19.88 -0.31 -4.66
C TYR A 715 19.64 0.78 -5.70
N TYR A 716 18.91 1.80 -5.30
CA TYR A 716 18.67 3.04 -6.04
C TYR A 716 19.20 4.23 -5.24
N VAL A 717 19.84 5.16 -5.93
CA VAL A 717 20.28 6.43 -5.36
C VAL A 717 20.22 7.53 -6.41
N ASP A 718 19.76 8.71 -6.01
CA ASP A 718 19.89 9.94 -6.78
C ASP A 718 20.56 11.05 -5.96
N TYR A 719 21.09 12.04 -6.67
CA TYR A 719 21.91 13.11 -6.12
C TYR A 719 21.32 14.47 -6.47
N HIS A 720 21.69 15.50 -5.71
CA HIS A 720 21.51 16.90 -6.09
C HIS A 720 22.63 17.33 -7.05
N LYS A 721 22.50 18.48 -7.71
CA LYS A 721 23.53 19.05 -8.60
C LYS A 721 24.85 19.44 -7.89
N ASN A 722 24.90 19.41 -6.56
CA ASN A 722 26.17 19.56 -5.82
C ASN A 722 26.85 18.21 -5.52
N GLY A 723 26.25 17.09 -5.95
CA GLY A 723 26.73 15.73 -5.70
C GLY A 723 26.32 15.14 -4.34
N GLN A 724 25.61 15.89 -3.48
CA GLN A 724 25.07 15.34 -2.24
C GLN A 724 23.89 14.40 -2.52
N MET A 725 23.72 13.35 -1.70
CA MET A 725 22.60 12.42 -1.88
C MET A 725 21.27 13.14 -1.73
N LYS A 726 20.34 12.87 -2.65
CA LYS A 726 18.99 13.41 -2.64
C LYS A 726 18.00 12.39 -2.12
N ARG A 727 18.04 11.15 -2.60
CA ARG A 727 17.22 10.04 -2.13
C ARG A 727 17.95 8.71 -2.27
N GLN A 728 17.57 7.75 -1.43
CA GLN A 728 18.02 6.37 -1.54
C GLN A 728 16.93 5.38 -1.16
N GLY A 729 17.05 4.16 -1.70
CA GLY A 729 16.04 3.12 -1.57
C GLY A 729 16.47 1.78 -2.14
N TRP A 730 15.61 0.78 -1.95
CA TRP A 730 15.74 -0.52 -2.62
C TRP A 730 14.53 -0.80 -3.48
N HIS A 731 14.76 -1.43 -4.63
CA HIS A 731 13.73 -2.03 -5.45
C HIS A 731 13.84 -3.55 -5.43
N LYS A 732 12.70 -4.24 -5.36
CA LYS A 732 12.56 -5.69 -5.55
C LYS A 732 11.48 -5.89 -6.61
N ASN A 733 11.86 -6.41 -7.77
CA ASN A 733 10.95 -6.68 -8.90
C ASN A 733 10.19 -5.45 -9.44
N ASN A 734 10.91 -4.36 -9.74
CA ASN A 734 10.39 -3.04 -10.12
C ASN A 734 9.75 -2.22 -8.98
N ASP A 735 9.26 -2.88 -7.94
CA ASP A 735 8.60 -2.22 -6.83
C ASP A 735 9.58 -1.63 -5.83
N ALA A 736 9.29 -0.43 -5.32
CA ALA A 736 9.96 0.10 -4.14
C ALA A 736 9.72 -0.85 -2.94
N HIS A 737 10.78 -1.14 -2.18
CA HIS A 737 10.79 -2.11 -1.09
C HIS A 737 11.42 -1.53 0.17
N GLY A 738 10.73 -1.66 1.29
CA GLY A 738 11.22 -1.28 2.62
C GLY A 738 11.36 0.24 2.79
N GLU A 739 12.37 0.64 3.55
CA GLU A 739 12.63 2.03 3.90
C GLU A 739 13.26 2.82 2.74
N TRP A 740 12.80 4.05 2.55
CA TRP A 740 13.31 5.04 1.61
C TRP A 740 13.58 6.36 2.34
N ARG A 741 14.74 6.96 2.09
CA ARG A 741 15.15 8.23 2.73
C ARG A 741 15.30 9.34 1.70
N GLY A 742 14.89 10.55 2.07
CA GLY A 742 15.09 11.77 1.28
C GLY A 742 15.84 12.85 2.06
N TYR A 743 16.65 13.63 1.36
CA TYR A 743 17.55 14.65 1.93
C TYR A 743 17.43 15.98 1.18
N ASN A 744 17.59 17.09 1.88
CA ASN A 744 17.70 18.42 1.26
C ASN A 744 19.09 18.61 0.60
N PRO A 745 19.29 19.67 -0.20
CA PRO A 745 20.59 19.95 -0.84
C PRO A 745 21.77 20.21 0.12
N GLY A 746 21.52 20.38 1.42
CA GLY A 746 22.54 20.50 2.47
C GLY A 746 22.83 19.18 3.19
N GLY A 747 22.13 18.11 2.83
CA GLY A 747 22.32 16.75 3.33
C GLY A 747 21.47 16.38 4.55
N THR A 748 20.62 17.28 5.05
CA THR A 748 19.69 17.02 6.16
C THR A 748 18.57 16.09 5.72
N LEU A 749 18.25 15.09 6.55
CA LEU A 749 17.12 14.18 6.34
C LEU A 749 15.79 14.95 6.40
N ILE A 750 14.96 14.80 5.36
CA ILE A 750 13.65 15.46 5.24
C ILE A 750 12.48 14.47 5.11
N SER A 751 12.75 13.19 4.80
CA SER A 751 11.70 12.17 4.77
C SER A 751 12.20 10.74 5.01
N ILE A 752 11.36 9.95 5.68
CA ILE A 752 11.45 8.48 5.75
C ILE A 752 10.11 7.91 5.31
N ASN A 753 10.13 7.14 4.22
CA ASN A 753 8.95 6.46 3.68
C ASN A 753 9.14 4.94 3.72
N PHE A 754 8.06 4.20 3.91
CA PHE A 754 8.10 2.75 3.92
C PHE A 754 7.18 2.17 2.86
N PHE A 755 7.72 1.25 2.04
CA PHE A 755 7.01 0.62 0.93
C PHE A 755 6.90 -0.88 1.15
N HIS A 756 5.70 -1.42 0.89
CA HIS A 756 5.44 -2.85 0.83
C HIS A 756 4.73 -3.15 -0.49
N LYS A 757 5.33 -3.99 -1.34
CA LYS A 757 4.85 -4.29 -2.71
C LYS A 757 4.63 -3.02 -3.55
N GLY A 758 5.59 -2.08 -3.48
CA GLY A 758 5.57 -0.83 -4.25
C GLY A 758 4.60 0.23 -3.73
N LEU A 759 3.81 -0.06 -2.70
CA LEU A 759 2.83 0.86 -2.12
C LEU A 759 3.28 1.35 -0.74
N LEU A 760 2.99 2.61 -0.41
CA LEU A 760 3.21 3.13 0.94
C LEU A 760 2.42 2.29 1.97
N HIS A 761 3.10 1.87 3.02
CA HIS A 761 2.51 1.08 4.10
C HIS A 761 3.14 1.42 5.44
N GLY A 762 2.34 1.37 6.51
CA GLY A 762 2.77 1.78 7.85
C GLY A 762 2.88 3.30 7.98
N GLU A 763 3.69 3.76 8.93
CA GLU A 763 3.93 5.16 9.25
C GLU A 763 5.10 5.75 8.44
N GLN A 764 4.91 6.94 7.88
CA GLN A 764 5.87 7.71 7.11
C GLN A 764 6.18 8.98 7.90
N SER A 765 7.42 9.46 7.85
CA SER A 765 7.86 10.63 8.60
C SER A 765 8.38 11.72 7.67
N THR A 766 7.96 12.96 7.93
CA THR A 766 8.49 14.17 7.29
C THR A 766 9.20 15.03 8.34
N PHE A 767 10.34 15.59 7.96
CA PHE A 767 11.19 16.41 8.82
C PHE A 767 11.37 17.81 8.23
N SER A 768 11.59 18.79 9.09
CA SER A 768 11.88 20.17 8.70
C SER A 768 13.25 20.29 8.02
N GLY A 769 13.57 21.46 7.46
CA GLY A 769 14.91 21.75 6.93
C GLY A 769 16.05 21.61 7.97
N LYS A 770 15.70 21.57 9.27
CA LYS A 770 16.61 21.34 10.41
C LYS A 770 16.62 19.89 10.91
N GLY A 771 15.87 18.98 10.29
CA GLY A 771 15.81 17.56 10.67
C GLY A 771 14.89 17.24 11.85
N ILE A 772 14.01 18.17 12.24
CA ILE A 772 13.02 17.94 13.31
C ILE A 772 11.77 17.31 12.69
N ARG A 773 11.24 16.22 13.27
CA ARG A 773 10.04 15.56 12.74
C ARG A 773 8.82 16.47 12.94
N ILE A 774 8.18 16.86 11.84
CA ILE A 774 7.04 17.80 11.83
C ILE A 774 5.73 17.12 11.44
N LYS A 775 5.78 15.96 10.78
CA LYS A 775 4.59 15.25 10.33
C LYS A 775 4.81 13.75 10.29
N THR A 776 3.79 13.00 10.66
CA THR A 776 3.64 11.59 10.27
C THR A 776 2.38 11.42 9.44
N SER A 777 2.47 10.54 8.46
CA SER A 777 1.32 10.03 7.72
C SER A 777 1.23 8.53 7.98
N ASP A 778 0.04 7.95 7.99
CA ASP A 778 -0.18 6.51 8.12
C ASP A 778 -0.85 6.00 6.85
N TYR A 779 -0.24 5.02 6.18
CA TYR A 779 -0.77 4.42 4.96
C TYR A 779 -1.08 2.93 5.13
N LYS A 780 -2.14 2.50 4.46
CA LYS A 780 -2.48 1.08 4.29
C LYS A 780 -2.51 0.75 2.80
N TYR A 781 -1.37 0.28 2.26
CA TYR A 781 -1.24 -0.12 0.85
C TYR A 781 -1.63 1.02 -0.11
N GLY A 782 -1.02 2.18 0.09
CA GLY A 782 -1.23 3.39 -0.73
C GLY A 782 -2.43 4.24 -0.30
N ASP A 783 -3.33 3.72 0.52
CA ASP A 783 -4.43 4.50 1.12
C ASP A 783 -3.95 5.26 2.36
N GLU A 784 -3.94 6.59 2.30
CA GLU A 784 -3.67 7.44 3.47
C GLU A 784 -4.86 7.37 4.45
N VAL A 785 -4.57 7.02 5.70
CA VAL A 785 -5.58 6.77 6.73
C VAL A 785 -5.62 7.92 7.74
N LYS A 786 -4.44 8.42 8.12
CA LYS A 786 -4.28 9.43 9.16
C LYS A 786 -3.04 10.27 8.89
N GLU A 787 -3.07 11.53 9.33
CA GLU A 787 -1.88 12.36 9.51
C GLU A 787 -1.82 12.93 10.93
N SER A 788 -0.61 13.13 11.44
CA SER A 788 -0.35 13.82 12.71
C SER A 788 0.73 14.88 12.52
N PHE A 789 0.49 16.06 13.05
CA PHE A 789 1.40 17.21 12.96
C PHE A 789 2.03 17.46 14.32
N TYR A 790 3.32 17.80 14.33
CA TYR A 790 4.12 17.92 15.54
C TYR A 790 4.67 19.33 15.71
N ASP A 791 4.80 19.78 16.96
CA ASP A 791 5.56 20.99 17.30
C ASP A 791 7.08 20.73 17.26
N GLY A 792 7.87 21.78 17.53
CA GLY A 792 9.34 21.68 17.57
C GLY A 792 9.88 20.78 18.69
N ASP A 793 9.07 20.46 19.70
CA ASP A 793 9.42 19.59 20.82
C ASP A 793 8.98 18.13 20.59
N GLY A 794 8.25 17.86 19.50
CA GLY A 794 7.76 16.53 19.13
C GLY A 794 6.38 16.17 19.73
N ASN A 795 5.64 17.13 20.28
CA ASN A 795 4.26 16.91 20.74
C ASN A 795 3.27 17.05 19.57
N ILE A 796 2.17 16.29 19.61
CA ILE A 796 1.13 16.34 18.58
C ILE A 796 0.33 17.64 18.73
N LEU A 797 0.35 18.49 17.70
CA LEU A 797 -0.47 19.71 17.61
C LEU A 797 -1.93 19.39 17.28
N TYR A 798 -2.13 18.52 16.27
CA TYR A 798 -3.43 17.97 15.87
C TYR A 798 -3.23 16.74 14.97
N SER A 799 -4.29 15.94 14.80
CA SER A 799 -4.33 14.80 13.87
C SER A 799 -5.55 14.88 12.97
N ILE A 800 -5.43 14.36 11.76
CA ILE A 800 -6.51 14.27 10.77
C ILE A 800 -6.77 12.79 10.48
N SER A 801 -8.04 12.38 10.55
CA SER A 801 -8.48 11.08 10.06
C SER A 801 -9.19 11.26 8.73
N TYR A 802 -8.72 10.56 7.70
CA TYR A 802 -9.38 10.53 6.38
C TYR A 802 -10.53 9.51 6.32
N GLN A 803 -10.74 8.76 7.41
CA GLN A 803 -11.87 7.86 7.57
C GLN A 803 -13.04 8.60 8.20
N SER A 804 -14.14 8.73 7.44
CA SER A 804 -15.39 9.32 7.92
C SER A 804 -16.55 8.40 7.62
N ASP A 805 -17.49 8.33 8.57
CA ASP A 805 -18.78 7.64 8.40
C ASP A 805 -19.75 8.43 7.51
N LYS A 806 -19.50 9.74 7.31
CA LYS A 806 -20.34 10.62 6.50
C LYS A 806 -20.02 10.51 5.00
N LYS A 807 -21.07 10.50 4.17
CA LYS A 807 -20.95 10.54 2.69
C LYS A 807 -20.30 11.84 2.20
N LYS A 808 -20.63 12.98 2.81
CA LYS A 808 -20.04 14.29 2.53
C LYS A 808 -19.60 14.92 3.84
N TYR A 809 -18.36 15.39 3.89
CA TYR A 809 -17.80 16.05 5.05
C TYR A 809 -16.72 17.05 4.62
N GLU A 810 -16.39 17.97 5.51
CA GLU A 810 -15.37 18.98 5.32
C GLU A 810 -14.25 18.72 6.32
N ILE A 811 -13.00 18.78 5.85
CA ILE A 811 -11.83 18.78 6.72
C ILE A 811 -11.32 20.22 6.78
N THR A 812 -11.19 20.74 8.00
CA THR A 812 -10.60 22.04 8.28
C THR A 812 -9.26 21.86 8.98
N PHE A 813 -8.22 22.42 8.41
CA PHE A 813 -6.88 22.50 8.99
C PHE A 813 -6.78 23.79 9.81
N GLU A 814 -5.91 23.84 10.81
CA GLU A 814 -5.69 25.00 11.66
C GLU A 814 -4.23 25.47 11.59
N HIS A 815 -4.01 26.78 11.75
CA HIS A 815 -2.71 27.35 12.04
C HIS A 815 -2.32 27.11 13.50
N ASN A 816 -1.06 27.39 13.85
CA ASN A 816 -0.57 27.29 15.23
C ASN A 816 -1.35 28.17 16.23
N ASN A 817 -1.97 29.26 15.75
CA ASN A 817 -2.83 30.13 16.55
C ASN A 817 -4.30 29.66 16.64
N LYS A 818 -4.60 28.43 16.20
CA LYS A 818 -5.95 27.81 16.19
C LYS A 818 -6.96 28.44 15.24
N LYS A 819 -6.55 29.38 14.37
CA LYS A 819 -7.42 29.86 13.28
C LYS A 819 -7.46 28.84 12.14
N PRO A 820 -8.62 28.66 11.47
CA PRO A 820 -8.71 27.81 10.28
C PRO A 820 -7.72 28.24 9.18
N SER A 821 -6.91 27.30 8.69
CA SER A 821 -5.98 27.50 7.59
C SER A 821 -6.58 27.02 6.27
N THR A 822 -6.96 25.75 6.16
CA THR A 822 -7.48 25.17 4.93
C THR A 822 -8.85 24.53 5.17
N SER A 823 -9.77 24.67 4.23
CA SER A 823 -11.06 23.96 4.21
C SER A 823 -11.18 23.19 2.89
N ILE A 824 -11.48 21.88 2.99
CA ILE A 824 -11.60 20.97 1.85
C ILE A 824 -12.84 20.10 1.98
N THR A 825 -13.66 20.06 0.93
CA THR A 825 -14.82 19.15 0.87
C THR A 825 -14.44 17.77 0.32
N TYR A 826 -14.91 16.74 1.02
CA TYR A 826 -14.82 15.34 0.61
C TYR A 826 -16.20 14.75 0.35
N VAL A 827 -16.32 13.96 -0.73
CA VAL A 827 -17.48 13.12 -1.03
C VAL A 827 -17.01 11.68 -1.21
N ASN A 828 -17.53 10.76 -0.40
CA ASN A 828 -17.10 9.37 -0.33
C ASN A 828 -15.57 9.21 -0.18
N GLY A 829 -14.96 10.05 0.67
CA GLY A 829 -13.52 10.04 0.92
C GLY A 829 -12.66 10.56 -0.24
N VAL A 830 -13.26 11.22 -1.23
CA VAL A 830 -12.55 11.83 -2.37
C VAL A 830 -12.75 13.34 -2.33
N LYS A 831 -11.67 14.12 -2.52
CA LYS A 831 -11.76 15.58 -2.65
C LYS A 831 -12.72 15.95 -3.78
N HIS A 832 -13.83 16.60 -3.46
CA HIS A 832 -14.87 16.98 -4.42
C HIS A 832 -15.69 18.14 -3.87
N GLY A 833 -15.61 19.28 -4.57
CA GLY A 833 -16.24 20.54 -4.15
C GLY A 833 -15.21 21.63 -3.82
N PRO A 834 -15.63 22.69 -3.10
CA PRO A 834 -14.80 23.87 -2.89
C PRO A 834 -13.57 23.59 -2.03
N TYR A 835 -12.53 24.38 -2.27
CA TYR A 835 -11.31 24.47 -1.52
C TYR A 835 -11.05 25.94 -1.17
N THR A 836 -10.67 26.21 0.08
CA THR A 836 -10.18 27.52 0.48
C THR A 836 -8.97 27.40 1.39
N PHE A 837 -8.05 28.35 1.27
CA PHE A 837 -6.94 28.54 2.19
C PHE A 837 -6.93 29.98 2.69
N HIS A 838 -6.73 30.16 3.99
CA HIS A 838 -6.56 31.43 4.70
C HIS A 838 -5.19 31.44 5.36
N ASP A 839 -4.54 32.60 5.39
CA ASP A 839 -3.26 32.77 6.08
C ASP A 839 -3.40 32.78 7.61
N PHE A 840 -2.27 32.90 8.30
CA PHE A 840 -2.19 32.95 9.77
C PHE A 840 -3.10 34.03 10.39
N TYR A 841 -3.40 35.11 9.65
CA TYR A 841 -4.25 36.20 10.13
C TYR A 841 -5.75 35.95 9.86
N GLY A 842 -6.08 34.94 9.05
CA GLY A 842 -7.45 34.61 8.64
C GLY A 842 -7.85 35.26 7.32
N LYS A 843 -6.91 35.85 6.57
CA LYS A 843 -7.18 36.44 5.26
C LYS A 843 -7.15 35.33 4.20
N LYS A 844 -8.15 35.31 3.33
CA LYS A 844 -8.24 34.36 2.22
C LYS A 844 -7.04 34.52 1.27
N ARG A 845 -6.33 33.43 1.00
CA ARG A 845 -5.15 33.34 0.13
C ARG A 845 -5.34 32.48 -1.09
N THR A 846 -6.20 31.46 -1.03
CA THR A 846 -6.50 30.61 -2.18
C THR A 846 -7.96 30.21 -2.19
N ALA A 847 -8.56 30.13 -3.38
CA ALA A 847 -9.83 29.45 -3.60
C ALA A 847 -9.83 28.70 -4.92
N GLY A 848 -10.55 27.59 -4.92
CA GLY A 848 -10.80 26.79 -6.12
C GLY A 848 -11.76 25.65 -5.80
N GLN A 849 -11.76 24.63 -6.64
CA GLN A 849 -12.54 23.43 -6.40
C GLN A 849 -11.82 22.17 -6.89
N TYR A 850 -12.16 21.06 -6.27
CA TYR A 850 -11.78 19.73 -6.69
C TYR A 850 -12.95 19.04 -7.38
N LEU A 851 -12.66 18.24 -8.40
CA LEU A 851 -13.59 17.35 -9.05
C LEU A 851 -13.00 15.94 -9.02
N ASN A 852 -13.60 15.06 -8.21
CA ASN A 852 -13.23 13.64 -8.12
C ASN A 852 -11.71 13.42 -7.96
N GLY A 853 -11.14 14.13 -6.97
CA GLY A 853 -9.75 14.01 -6.53
C GLY A 853 -8.81 15.05 -7.12
N ASN A 854 -9.14 15.70 -8.24
CA ASN A 854 -8.22 16.58 -8.98
C ASN A 854 -8.70 18.03 -9.04
N LEU A 855 -7.77 18.96 -9.21
CA LEU A 855 -8.06 20.39 -9.40
C LEU A 855 -9.00 20.57 -10.61
N HIS A 856 -10.02 21.40 -10.47
CA HIS A 856 -10.96 21.67 -11.55
C HIS A 856 -11.53 23.08 -11.47
N GLY A 857 -11.88 23.66 -12.62
CA GLY A 857 -12.39 25.02 -12.75
C GLY A 857 -11.34 26.09 -12.43
N GLU A 858 -11.80 27.30 -12.17
CA GLU A 858 -10.96 28.45 -11.85
C GLU A 858 -10.39 28.33 -10.42
N TRP A 859 -9.08 28.51 -10.32
CA TRP A 859 -8.31 28.67 -9.11
C TRP A 859 -7.78 30.10 -9.03
N THR A 860 -7.99 30.74 -7.89
CA THR A 860 -7.49 32.09 -7.62
C THR A 860 -6.61 32.06 -6.38
N TRP A 861 -5.41 32.62 -6.51
CA TRP A 861 -4.53 32.96 -5.40
C TRP A 861 -4.60 34.47 -5.19
N TYR A 862 -4.50 34.93 -3.94
CA TYR A 862 -4.67 36.33 -3.55
C TYR A 862 -3.43 36.90 -2.90
N HIS A 863 -3.16 38.18 -3.15
CA HIS A 863 -2.13 38.99 -2.50
C HIS A 863 -2.45 39.31 -1.02
N ASP A 864 -1.46 39.84 -0.29
CA ASP A 864 -1.61 40.33 1.10
C ASP A 864 -2.68 41.42 1.22
N ASN A 865 -3.01 42.14 0.14
CA ASN A 865 -4.06 43.17 0.10
C ASN A 865 -5.44 42.60 -0.30
N GLY A 866 -5.52 41.37 -0.84
CA GLY A 866 -6.76 40.68 -1.22
C GLY A 866 -7.14 40.82 -2.70
N THR A 867 -6.33 41.51 -3.51
CA THR A 867 -6.44 41.43 -4.97
C THR A 867 -5.99 40.05 -5.45
N ALA A 868 -6.42 39.63 -6.65
CA ALA A 868 -5.94 38.38 -7.23
C ALA A 868 -4.45 38.50 -7.53
N GLU A 869 -3.65 37.54 -7.08
CA GLU A 869 -2.24 37.36 -7.42
C GLU A 869 -2.07 36.47 -8.64
N THR A 870 -2.89 35.42 -8.72
CA THR A 870 -2.86 34.47 -9.83
C THR A 870 -4.26 33.94 -10.09
N LYS A 871 -4.58 33.75 -11.37
CA LYS A 871 -5.75 33.01 -11.82
C LYS A 871 -5.34 31.94 -12.81
N ALA A 872 -5.81 30.72 -12.60
CA ALA A 872 -5.59 29.61 -13.51
C ALA A 872 -6.86 28.77 -13.60
N ASN A 873 -7.11 28.17 -14.76
CA ASN A 873 -8.21 27.24 -14.93
C ASN A 873 -7.68 25.81 -15.14
N TYR A 874 -8.31 24.85 -14.47
CA TYR A 874 -7.94 23.45 -14.50
C TYR A 874 -9.06 22.56 -15.03
N ILE A 875 -8.69 21.54 -15.79
CA ILE A 875 -9.58 20.46 -16.19
C ILE A 875 -9.03 19.12 -15.69
N TYR A 876 -9.52 18.70 -14.52
CA TYR A 876 -9.17 17.42 -13.90
C TYR A 876 -7.65 17.26 -13.68
N GLY A 877 -7.03 18.29 -13.11
CA GLY A 877 -5.60 18.33 -12.77
C GLY A 877 -4.72 19.02 -13.81
N GLU A 878 -5.18 19.11 -15.06
CA GLU A 878 -4.42 19.74 -16.15
C GLU A 878 -4.78 21.21 -16.32
N LEU A 879 -3.78 22.06 -16.58
CA LEU A 879 -4.01 23.48 -16.90
C LEU A 879 -4.68 23.63 -18.27
N GLU A 880 -5.72 24.46 -18.33
CA GLU A 880 -6.49 24.71 -19.57
C GLU A 880 -6.90 26.19 -19.66
N GLY A 881 -6.51 26.83 -20.76
CA GLY A 881 -6.80 28.24 -21.03
C GLY A 881 -5.72 29.18 -20.47
N ASP A 882 -6.14 30.39 -20.13
CA ASP A 882 -5.24 31.43 -19.64
C ASP A 882 -4.79 31.14 -18.19
N TYR A 883 -3.48 31.24 -17.97
CA TYR A 883 -2.87 31.32 -16.64
C TYR A 883 -2.29 32.73 -16.50
N VAL A 884 -2.81 33.49 -15.54
CA VAL A 884 -2.55 34.94 -15.42
C VAL A 884 -2.01 35.26 -14.04
N TYR A 885 -0.87 35.93 -13.99
CA TYR A 885 -0.33 36.57 -12.79
C TYR A 885 -0.66 38.06 -12.81
N TYR A 886 -0.87 38.63 -11.63
CA TYR A 886 -1.22 40.03 -11.44
C TYR A 886 -0.28 40.69 -10.43
N PHE A 887 0.03 41.96 -10.65
CA PHE A 887 0.68 42.81 -9.65
C PHE A 887 -0.29 43.12 -8.50
N GLU A 888 0.23 43.63 -7.37
CA GLU A 888 -0.60 43.96 -6.19
C GLU A 888 -1.71 44.98 -6.50
N ASP A 889 -1.50 45.87 -7.48
CA ASP A 889 -2.48 46.86 -7.94
C ASP A 889 -3.59 46.29 -8.86
N GLY A 890 -3.51 45.00 -9.21
CA GLY A 890 -4.47 44.29 -10.05
C GLY A 890 -4.20 44.36 -11.56
N THR A 891 -3.13 45.04 -12.00
CA THR A 891 -2.67 44.98 -13.40
C THR A 891 -1.99 43.65 -13.71
N ILE A 892 -1.93 43.24 -14.98
CA ILE A 892 -1.38 41.94 -15.38
C ILE A 892 0.14 41.97 -15.30
N ASP A 893 0.73 41.07 -14.51
CA ASP A 893 2.17 40.78 -14.51
C ASP A 893 2.52 39.92 -15.71
N SER A 894 1.87 38.76 -15.84
CA SER A 894 2.15 37.84 -16.94
C SER A 894 0.97 36.97 -17.31
N LYS A 895 0.95 36.52 -18.56
CA LYS A 895 -0.11 35.74 -19.17
C LYS A 895 0.49 34.61 -20.00
N TYR A 896 0.05 33.39 -19.71
CA TYR A 896 0.42 32.15 -20.37
C TYR A 896 -0.86 31.46 -20.87
N PHE A 897 -0.77 30.66 -21.92
CA PHE A 897 -1.90 29.89 -22.43
C PHE A 897 -1.58 28.40 -22.45
N TYR A 898 -2.35 27.62 -21.70
CA TYR A 898 -2.18 26.16 -21.61
C TYR A 898 -3.30 25.42 -22.35
N SER A 899 -2.96 24.28 -22.94
CA SER A 899 -3.92 23.29 -23.44
C SER A 899 -3.54 21.92 -22.89
N LEU A 900 -4.40 21.36 -22.03
CA LEU A 900 -4.18 20.11 -21.28
C LEU A 900 -2.76 20.00 -20.70
N GLY A 901 -2.37 20.99 -19.90
CA GLY A 901 -1.08 21.03 -19.21
C GLY A 901 0.10 21.46 -20.07
N LYS A 902 -0.08 21.66 -21.39
CA LYS A 902 0.98 22.11 -22.29
C LYS A 902 0.87 23.60 -22.60
N LEU A 903 1.92 24.35 -22.33
CA LEU A 903 2.08 25.75 -22.72
C LEU A 903 2.15 25.87 -24.24
N GLN A 904 1.30 26.74 -24.80
CA GLN A 904 1.18 27.05 -26.22
C GLN A 904 1.17 28.56 -26.43
N LYS A 905 1.41 29.00 -27.68
CA LYS A 905 1.32 30.40 -28.12
C LYS A 905 2.36 31.30 -27.42
N ASP A 906 2.20 32.61 -27.59
CA ASP A 906 3.06 33.59 -26.95
C ASP A 906 2.72 33.71 -25.46
N ALA A 907 3.72 33.53 -24.60
CA ALA A 907 3.70 33.95 -23.21
C ALA A 907 4.20 35.39 -23.10
N ILE A 908 3.44 36.25 -22.42
CA ILE A 908 3.73 37.68 -22.30
C ILE A 908 3.88 38.03 -20.82
N SER A 909 4.95 38.74 -20.46
CA SER A 909 5.10 39.39 -19.16
C SER A 909 5.23 40.90 -19.34
N TYR A 910 4.88 41.65 -18.30
CA TYR A 910 4.84 43.10 -18.25
C TYR A 910 5.73 43.62 -17.12
N HIS A 911 6.14 44.88 -17.22
CA HIS A 911 6.69 45.64 -16.10
C HIS A 911 5.55 46.22 -15.27
N GLU A 912 5.83 46.64 -14.03
CA GLU A 912 4.84 47.25 -13.11
C GLU A 912 4.10 48.46 -13.73
N ASN A 913 4.67 49.12 -14.73
CA ASN A 913 4.03 50.24 -15.44
C ASN A 913 3.18 49.83 -16.66
N GLY A 914 2.98 48.53 -16.90
CA GLY A 914 2.16 47.98 -17.98
C GLY A 914 2.85 47.84 -19.33
N THR A 915 4.12 48.25 -19.48
CA THR A 915 4.89 47.97 -20.71
C THR A 915 5.26 46.48 -20.79
N ILE A 916 5.34 45.90 -22.00
CA ILE A 916 5.76 44.50 -22.16
C ILE A 916 7.20 44.37 -21.64
N ARG A 917 7.47 43.35 -20.84
CA ARG A 917 8.81 42.97 -20.37
C ARG A 917 9.40 41.85 -21.20
N THR A 918 8.62 40.80 -21.47
CA THR A 918 9.03 39.74 -22.40
C THR A 918 7.86 39.21 -23.20
N LYS A 919 8.12 38.82 -24.44
CA LYS A 919 7.19 38.05 -25.28
C LYS A 919 7.93 36.83 -25.83
N SER A 920 7.43 35.63 -25.56
CA SER A 920 8.12 34.38 -25.91
C SER A 920 7.16 33.38 -26.54
N GLY A 921 7.48 32.90 -27.74
CA GLY A 921 6.70 31.84 -28.40
C GLY A 921 6.95 30.47 -27.78
N TYR A 922 5.87 29.76 -27.43
CA TYR A 922 5.92 28.38 -26.93
C TYR A 922 5.11 27.44 -27.81
N TYR A 923 5.65 26.24 -27.94
CA TYR A 923 5.04 25.13 -28.65
C TYR A 923 5.26 23.83 -27.89
N ASP A 924 4.19 23.20 -27.40
CA ASP A 924 4.25 21.98 -26.56
C ASP A 924 5.30 22.08 -25.42
N ASN A 925 5.21 23.14 -24.61
CA ASN A 925 6.16 23.48 -23.52
C ASN A 925 7.58 23.87 -23.94
N LYS A 926 7.91 23.84 -25.24
CA LYS A 926 9.25 24.23 -25.74
C LYS A 926 9.22 25.65 -26.28
N LEU A 927 10.22 26.45 -25.91
CA LEU A 927 10.46 27.74 -26.56
C LEU A 927 10.68 27.51 -28.05
N ASN A 928 9.92 28.18 -28.90
CA ASN A 928 10.04 28.05 -30.33
C ASN A 928 9.81 29.38 -31.02
N GLY A 929 10.68 29.73 -31.97
CA GLY A 929 10.69 31.03 -32.62
C GLY A 929 11.40 32.09 -31.77
N ARG A 930 10.77 33.26 -31.62
CA ARG A 930 11.42 34.45 -31.05
C ARG A 930 11.07 34.63 -29.57
N ARG A 931 12.05 35.09 -28.81
CA ARG A 931 11.91 35.60 -27.45
C ARG A 931 12.43 37.03 -27.40
N GLU A 932 11.51 37.96 -27.22
CA GLU A 932 11.76 39.39 -27.18
C GLU A 932 11.77 39.85 -25.73
N SER A 933 12.72 40.72 -25.39
CA SER A 933 12.87 41.31 -24.07
C SER A 933 12.96 42.82 -24.18
N TYR A 934 12.22 43.53 -23.33
CA TYR A 934 12.10 44.98 -23.37
C TYR A 934 12.37 45.58 -21.99
N SER A 935 12.89 46.80 -21.97
CA SER A 935 13.07 47.61 -20.76
C SER A 935 11.75 48.24 -20.29
N SER A 936 11.74 48.80 -19.09
CA SER A 936 10.53 49.38 -18.49
C SER A 936 10.01 50.62 -19.22
N ASP A 937 10.82 51.29 -20.03
CA ASP A 937 10.42 52.36 -20.94
C ASP A 937 9.94 51.83 -22.31
N GLY A 938 9.89 50.51 -22.51
CA GLY A 938 9.38 49.86 -23.71
C GLY A 938 10.40 49.68 -24.83
N LYS A 939 11.70 49.93 -24.61
CA LYS A 939 12.75 49.74 -25.63
C LYS A 939 13.18 48.28 -25.72
N LEU A 940 13.45 47.81 -26.94
CA LEU A 940 13.92 46.45 -27.18
C LEU A 940 15.35 46.28 -26.63
N GLN A 941 15.53 45.30 -25.73
CA GLN A 941 16.83 44.99 -25.13
C GLN A 941 17.54 43.84 -25.86
N LEU A 942 16.81 42.75 -26.17
CA LEU A 942 17.39 41.53 -26.70
C LEU A 942 16.31 40.66 -27.37
N VAL A 943 16.64 40.12 -28.54
CA VAL A 943 15.89 39.05 -29.21
C VAL A 943 16.71 37.78 -29.14
N ARG A 944 16.11 36.65 -28.75
CA ARG A 944 16.71 35.31 -28.83
C ARG A 944 15.87 34.42 -29.74
N PHE A 945 16.54 33.56 -30.49
CA PHE A 945 15.91 32.63 -31.42
C PHE A 945 16.05 31.21 -30.90
N TYR A 946 14.92 30.51 -30.82
CA TYR A 946 14.84 29.14 -30.33
C TYR A 946 14.25 28.22 -31.40
N GLU A 947 14.87 27.05 -31.60
CA GLU A 947 14.32 25.95 -32.38
C GLU A 947 13.96 24.81 -31.42
N TYR A 948 12.67 24.72 -31.08
CA TYR A 948 12.10 23.69 -30.19
C TYR A 948 12.89 23.45 -28.88
N GLY A 949 13.20 24.54 -28.19
CA GLY A 949 13.94 24.59 -26.94
C GLY A 949 15.43 24.87 -27.11
N ARG A 950 15.98 24.72 -28.31
CA ARG A 950 17.40 24.94 -28.59
C ARG A 950 17.69 26.41 -28.89
N LEU A 951 18.62 27.06 -28.20
CA LEU A 951 19.06 28.43 -28.51
C LEU A 951 19.96 28.42 -29.76
N VAL A 952 19.48 29.00 -30.87
CA VAL A 952 20.21 29.01 -32.16
C VAL A 952 20.85 30.35 -32.49
N GLY A 953 20.44 31.43 -31.83
CA GLY A 953 21.01 32.75 -32.07
C GLY A 953 20.34 33.87 -31.28
N TYR A 954 20.80 35.09 -31.50
CA TYR A 954 20.27 36.30 -30.87
C TYR A 954 20.38 37.52 -31.79
N SER A 955 19.67 38.60 -31.46
CA SER A 955 19.77 39.90 -32.13
C SER A 955 19.43 41.05 -31.16
N TYR A 956 19.72 42.28 -31.56
CA TYR A 956 19.41 43.53 -30.87
C TYR A 956 19.40 44.68 -31.91
N LEU A 957 19.11 45.91 -31.48
CA LEU A 957 19.00 47.06 -32.38
C LEU A 957 20.36 47.65 -32.75
N ASP A 958 20.48 48.15 -33.97
CA ASP A 958 21.56 49.02 -34.41
C ASP A 958 21.32 50.49 -33.99
N THR A 959 22.21 51.40 -34.39
CA THR A 959 22.10 52.82 -34.05
C THR A 959 21.01 53.59 -34.79
N ASN A 960 20.39 52.98 -35.80
CA ASN A 960 19.26 53.53 -36.54
C ASN A 960 17.92 52.96 -36.03
N SER A 961 17.94 52.25 -34.89
CA SER A 961 16.81 51.54 -34.31
C SER A 961 16.26 50.41 -35.23
N GLU A 962 17.10 49.84 -36.10
CA GLU A 962 16.78 48.66 -36.91
C GLU A 962 17.33 47.38 -36.25
N GLU A 963 16.59 46.27 -36.29
CA GLU A 963 17.06 44.99 -35.74
C GLU A 963 18.18 44.41 -36.61
N LEU A 964 19.28 43.99 -35.97
CA LEU A 964 20.38 43.31 -36.66
C LEU A 964 19.94 41.94 -37.22
N PRO A 965 20.59 41.44 -38.28
CA PRO A 965 20.49 40.03 -38.65
C PRO A 965 20.83 39.11 -37.47
N MET A 966 20.20 37.93 -37.41
CA MET A 966 20.44 36.96 -36.34
C MET A 966 21.94 36.60 -36.25
N ILE A 967 22.50 36.81 -35.06
CA ILE A 967 23.86 36.40 -34.69
C ILE A 967 23.75 34.94 -34.20
N PRO A 968 24.39 33.97 -34.89
CA PRO A 968 24.27 32.55 -34.53
C PRO A 968 24.98 32.23 -33.21
N ILE A 969 24.44 31.26 -32.46
CA ILE A 969 25.09 30.65 -31.30
C ILE A 969 25.36 29.19 -31.60
N GLU A 970 26.63 28.80 -31.58
CA GLU A 970 27.04 27.43 -31.83
C GLU A 970 27.00 26.59 -30.55
N ASN A 971 26.42 25.38 -30.62
CA ASN A 971 26.32 24.44 -29.50
C ASN A 971 25.76 25.05 -28.21
N GLU A 972 24.85 26.03 -28.36
CA GLU A 972 24.23 26.74 -27.23
C GLU A 972 25.25 27.30 -26.24
N THR A 973 26.42 27.70 -26.75
CA THR A 973 27.54 28.20 -25.97
C THR A 973 28.02 29.52 -26.54
N GLY A 974 28.06 30.55 -25.70
CA GLY A 974 28.52 31.87 -26.11
C GLY A 974 28.10 32.98 -25.15
N LYS A 975 28.90 34.05 -25.17
CA LYS A 975 28.61 35.28 -24.46
C LYS A 975 27.77 36.21 -25.33
N ILE A 976 26.64 36.65 -24.79
CA ILE A 976 25.73 37.60 -25.42
C ILE A 976 25.90 38.96 -24.73
N ILE A 977 26.23 39.97 -25.54
CA ILE A 977 26.20 41.38 -25.13
C ILE A 977 25.30 42.10 -26.13
N ALA A 978 24.19 42.62 -25.64
CA ALA A 978 23.22 43.37 -26.44
C ALA A 978 23.26 44.85 -26.07
N TYR A 979 22.90 45.70 -27.03
CA TYR A 979 22.94 47.16 -26.89
C TYR A 979 21.57 47.76 -27.20
N TYR A 980 21.27 48.88 -26.54
CA TYR A 980 20.24 49.81 -27.00
C TYR A 980 20.71 50.56 -28.25
N ASP A 981 19.78 51.18 -28.98
CA ASP A 981 20.08 52.03 -30.14
C ASP A 981 20.98 53.24 -29.81
N ASN A 982 21.04 53.65 -28.55
CA ASN A 982 21.95 54.68 -28.02
C ASN A 982 23.39 54.20 -27.75
N LYS A 983 23.75 52.96 -28.14
CA LYS A 983 25.05 52.28 -27.93
C LYS A 983 25.37 51.88 -26.48
N LYS A 984 24.49 52.09 -25.51
CA LYS A 984 24.70 51.58 -24.15
C LYS A 984 24.29 50.11 -24.10
N VAL A 985 24.96 49.35 -23.24
CA VAL A 985 24.66 47.93 -23.03
C VAL A 985 23.25 47.80 -22.45
N SER A 986 22.44 46.89 -23.00
CA SER A 986 21.11 46.56 -22.49
C SER A 986 21.14 45.31 -21.62
N ARG A 987 21.86 44.27 -22.05
CA ARG A 987 22.03 43.00 -21.32
C ARG A 987 23.38 42.35 -21.58
N GLU A 988 23.88 41.65 -20.56
CA GLU A 988 25.03 40.73 -20.64
C GLU A 988 24.63 39.38 -20.05
N LEU A 989 24.91 38.29 -20.75
CA LEU A 989 24.68 36.93 -20.25
C LEU A 989 25.53 35.93 -21.02
N GLU A 990 25.87 34.81 -20.38
CA GLU A 990 26.71 33.78 -20.96
C GLU A 990 26.03 32.42 -20.86
N TYR A 991 26.04 31.69 -21.98
CA TYR A 991 25.54 30.34 -22.08
C TYR A 991 26.69 29.35 -22.25
N LYS A 992 26.55 28.19 -21.62
CA LYS A 992 27.38 27.01 -21.88
C LYS A 992 26.49 25.79 -21.96
N HIS A 993 26.46 25.17 -23.14
CA HIS A 993 25.62 23.99 -23.41
C HIS A 993 24.13 24.20 -23.06
N GLY A 994 23.60 25.38 -23.37
CA GLY A 994 22.19 25.73 -23.13
C GLY A 994 21.87 26.25 -21.73
N GLU A 995 22.80 26.09 -20.78
CA GLU A 995 22.64 26.58 -19.41
C GLU A 995 23.27 27.97 -19.23
N LEU A 996 22.63 28.83 -18.45
CA LEU A 996 23.23 30.11 -18.04
C LEU A 996 24.37 29.85 -17.05
N ILE A 997 25.48 30.58 -17.23
CA ILE A 997 26.65 30.53 -16.36
C ILE A 997 27.12 31.95 -16.00
N ASP A 998 27.98 32.02 -15.00
CA ASP A 998 28.64 33.24 -14.52
C ASP A 998 27.66 34.33 -14.07
N VAL A 999 27.63 35.47 -14.75
CA VAL A 999 26.87 36.65 -14.30
C VAL A 999 25.94 37.12 -15.41
N TYR A 1000 24.64 37.13 -15.11
CA TYR A 1000 23.63 37.83 -15.87
C TYR A 1000 23.53 39.28 -15.40
N LYS A 1001 23.56 40.24 -16.32
CA LYS A 1001 23.34 41.66 -16.06
C LYS A 1001 22.26 42.23 -16.98
N GLU A 1002 21.45 43.10 -16.41
CA GLU A 1002 20.47 43.91 -17.13
C GLU A 1002 20.67 45.38 -16.77
N TYR A 1003 20.50 46.26 -17.76
CA TYR A 1003 20.73 47.70 -17.64
C TYR A 1003 19.48 48.50 -18.03
N TYR A 1004 19.30 49.67 -17.43
CA TYR A 1004 18.39 50.71 -17.90
C TYR A 1004 18.93 51.38 -19.18
N ASP A 1005 18.06 52.03 -19.96
CA ASP A 1005 18.48 52.83 -21.13
C ASP A 1005 19.42 53.99 -20.76
N SER A 1006 19.40 54.42 -19.50
CA SER A 1006 20.37 55.36 -18.94
C SER A 1006 21.81 54.80 -18.90
N GLY A 1007 21.98 53.47 -18.99
CA GLY A 1007 23.23 52.74 -18.79
C GLY A 1007 23.47 52.34 -17.34
N GLN A 1008 22.59 52.72 -16.40
CA GLN A 1008 22.67 52.26 -15.02
C GLN A 1008 22.24 50.79 -14.90
N LEU A 1009 22.81 50.08 -13.92
CA LEU A 1009 22.54 48.67 -13.70
C LEU A 1009 21.15 48.48 -13.09
N ARG A 1010 20.35 47.57 -13.63
CA ARG A 1010 19.01 47.21 -13.14
C ARG A 1010 19.05 45.95 -12.30
N GLU A 1011 19.74 44.92 -12.79
CA GLU A 1011 19.72 43.61 -12.16
C GLU A 1011 21.03 42.86 -12.42
N VAL A 1012 21.53 42.17 -11.39
CA VAL A 1012 22.69 41.27 -11.43
C VAL A 1012 22.29 39.96 -10.80
N ILE A 1013 22.51 38.85 -11.52
CA ILE A 1013 22.24 37.50 -11.03
C ILE A 1013 23.46 36.64 -11.29
N HIS A 1014 23.89 35.90 -10.28
CA HIS A 1014 24.94 34.90 -10.41
C HIS A 1014 24.33 33.53 -10.73
N TYR A 1015 24.91 32.84 -11.70
CA TYR A 1015 24.50 31.53 -12.16
C TYR A 1015 25.64 30.52 -12.07
N ALA A 1016 25.33 29.32 -11.61
CA ALA A 1016 26.18 28.16 -11.74
C ALA A 1016 25.33 26.98 -12.24
N ASN A 1017 25.80 26.30 -13.29
CA ASN A 1017 25.14 25.10 -13.85
C ASN A 1017 23.64 25.31 -14.15
N GLY A 1018 23.27 26.49 -14.67
CA GLY A 1018 21.88 26.81 -15.04
C GLY A 1018 20.99 27.30 -13.90
N GLU A 1019 21.47 27.29 -12.66
CA GLU A 1019 20.70 27.68 -11.48
C GLU A 1019 21.23 28.98 -10.87
N TYR A 1020 20.35 29.70 -10.18
CA TYR A 1020 20.77 30.83 -9.35
C TYR A 1020 21.73 30.32 -8.27
N ASP A 1021 22.94 30.85 -8.25
CA ASP A 1021 23.96 30.45 -7.29
C ASP A 1021 24.83 31.67 -6.95
N GLY A 1022 24.72 32.12 -5.70
CA GLY A 1022 25.29 33.37 -5.22
C GLY A 1022 24.28 34.52 -5.13
N LYS A 1023 24.79 35.75 -5.24
CA LYS A 1023 24.03 36.96 -4.94
C LYS A 1023 23.15 37.38 -6.13
N ARG A 1024 21.89 37.72 -5.87
CA ARG A 1024 21.02 38.46 -6.80
C ARG A 1024 20.79 39.87 -6.26
N THR A 1025 21.05 40.87 -7.09
CA THR A 1025 20.92 42.28 -6.72
C THR A 1025 20.07 43.01 -7.76
N VAL A 1026 19.07 43.78 -7.31
CA VAL A 1026 18.18 44.58 -8.16
C VAL A 1026 18.27 46.03 -7.70
N TYR A 1027 18.33 46.98 -8.62
CA TYR A 1027 18.45 48.41 -8.37
C TYR A 1027 17.23 49.16 -8.92
N PHE A 1028 16.98 50.36 -8.39
CA PHE A 1028 16.04 51.34 -8.95
C PHE A 1028 16.69 52.13 -10.10
N PRO A 1029 15.91 52.87 -10.92
CA PRO A 1029 16.43 53.64 -12.05
C PRO A 1029 17.42 54.76 -11.71
N ASP A 1030 17.54 55.15 -10.44
CA ASP A 1030 18.50 56.13 -9.94
C ASP A 1030 19.81 55.48 -9.40
N GLY A 1031 19.87 54.15 -9.38
CA GLY A 1031 20.99 53.35 -8.90
C GLY A 1031 20.91 52.95 -7.42
N THR A 1032 19.86 53.35 -6.70
CA THR A 1032 19.63 52.90 -5.33
C THR A 1032 19.28 51.40 -5.30
N LEU A 1033 19.65 50.69 -4.23
CA LEU A 1033 19.41 49.26 -4.10
C LEU A 1033 17.90 48.99 -3.89
N LYS A 1034 17.27 48.15 -4.72
CA LYS A 1034 15.86 47.72 -4.59
C LYS A 1034 15.73 46.40 -3.85
N LYS A 1035 16.55 45.40 -4.21
CA LYS A 1035 16.47 44.04 -3.65
C LYS A 1035 17.82 43.34 -3.61
N GLU A 1036 18.05 42.57 -2.56
CA GLU A 1036 19.22 41.72 -2.38
C GLU A 1036 18.79 40.32 -1.91
N GLN A 1037 19.28 39.28 -2.57
CA GLN A 1037 18.94 37.88 -2.27
C GLN A 1037 20.18 37.01 -2.46
N ILE A 1038 20.26 35.89 -1.73
CA ILE A 1038 21.33 34.92 -1.87
C ILE A 1038 20.69 33.58 -2.25
N TYR A 1039 21.20 32.94 -3.28
CA TYR A 1039 20.75 31.64 -3.76
C TYR A 1039 21.87 30.62 -3.64
N GLU A 1040 21.49 29.37 -3.38
CA GLU A 1040 22.37 28.21 -3.39
C GLU A 1040 21.65 27.07 -4.12
N LEU A 1041 22.21 26.63 -5.25
CA LEU A 1041 21.63 25.58 -6.11
C LEU A 1041 20.17 25.86 -6.47
N GLY A 1042 19.90 27.10 -6.89
CA GLY A 1042 18.59 27.56 -7.29
C GLY A 1042 17.64 27.93 -6.14
N ASN A 1043 17.95 27.57 -4.89
CA ASN A 1043 17.08 27.83 -3.74
C ASN A 1043 17.54 29.10 -2.99
N LEU A 1044 16.60 29.95 -2.59
CA LEU A 1044 16.85 31.11 -1.74
C LEU A 1044 17.39 30.64 -0.40
N ASN A 1045 18.58 31.11 -0.01
CA ASN A 1045 19.27 30.70 1.20
C ASN A 1045 19.90 31.90 1.91
N GLY A 1046 19.68 32.03 3.22
CA GLY A 1046 20.12 33.18 4.01
C GLY A 1046 19.13 34.35 3.99
N ILE A 1047 19.65 35.57 4.18
CA ILE A 1047 18.83 36.78 4.37
C ILE A 1047 18.54 37.44 3.01
N ALA A 1048 17.25 37.61 2.71
CA ALA A 1048 16.75 38.42 1.61
C ALA A 1048 16.31 39.80 2.11
N LYS A 1049 16.70 40.87 1.42
CA LYS A 1049 16.37 42.25 1.76
C LYS A 1049 15.69 42.95 0.59
N GLU A 1050 14.71 43.80 0.90
CA GLU A 1050 14.04 44.69 -0.04
C GLU A 1050 14.01 46.10 0.54
N TYR A 1051 14.15 47.12 -0.30
CA TYR A 1051 14.27 48.53 0.10
C TYR A 1051 13.25 49.40 -0.63
N PHE A 1052 12.90 50.53 -0.03
CA PHE A 1052 12.14 51.61 -0.68
C PHE A 1052 13.05 52.47 -1.57
N GLU A 1053 12.46 53.25 -2.49
CA GLU A 1053 13.20 54.17 -3.37
C GLU A 1053 14.04 55.21 -2.60
N ASN A 1054 13.67 55.55 -1.36
CA ASN A 1054 14.46 56.43 -0.51
C ASN A 1054 15.67 55.74 0.16
N GLY A 1055 15.90 54.45 -0.10
CA GLY A 1055 16.98 53.65 0.45
C GLY A 1055 16.70 53.01 1.82
N ASN A 1056 15.56 53.30 2.45
CA ASN A 1056 15.19 52.65 3.71
C ASN A 1056 14.82 51.18 3.49
N LEU A 1057 15.15 50.33 4.45
CA LEU A 1057 14.81 48.90 4.41
C LEU A 1057 13.28 48.77 4.45
N LYS A 1058 12.70 48.03 3.50
CA LYS A 1058 11.27 47.71 3.41
C LYS A 1058 10.97 46.37 4.06
N LYS A 1059 11.83 45.38 3.83
CA LYS A 1059 11.64 44.01 4.31
C LYS A 1059 12.96 43.25 4.45
N GLU A 1060 13.05 42.41 5.46
CA GLU A 1060 14.14 41.46 5.68
C GLU A 1060 13.55 40.10 6.02
N GLU A 1061 13.93 39.04 5.30
CA GLU A 1061 13.41 37.68 5.48
C GLU A 1061 14.54 36.68 5.46
N THR A 1062 14.49 35.70 6.35
CA THR A 1062 15.50 34.64 6.43
C THR A 1062 14.95 33.35 5.81
N PHE A 1063 15.73 32.72 4.94
CA PHE A 1063 15.37 31.49 4.23
C PHE A 1063 16.42 30.40 4.44
N LEU A 1064 15.97 29.15 4.47
CA LEU A 1064 16.78 27.95 4.44
C LEU A 1064 16.24 27.05 3.32
N HIS A 1065 16.93 27.03 2.17
CA HIS A 1065 16.52 26.25 0.98
C HIS A 1065 15.06 26.53 0.56
N ASP A 1066 14.75 27.78 0.25
CA ASP A 1066 13.41 28.33 -0.08
C ASP A 1066 12.37 28.34 1.05
N ILE A 1067 12.64 27.69 2.18
CA ILE A 1067 11.74 27.67 3.34
C ILE A 1067 12.05 28.87 4.24
N LYS A 1068 11.05 29.70 4.55
CA LYS A 1068 11.23 30.79 5.54
C LYS A 1068 11.58 30.19 6.91
N GLU A 1069 12.65 30.70 7.51
CA GLU A 1069 13.20 30.15 8.75
C GLU A 1069 13.82 31.27 9.59
N GLY A 1070 13.40 31.44 10.84
CA GLY A 1070 13.88 32.50 11.72
C GLY A 1070 13.10 33.81 11.57
N VAL A 1071 13.74 34.93 11.92
CA VAL A 1071 13.06 36.24 12.02
C VAL A 1071 12.91 36.89 10.64
N SER A 1072 11.72 37.41 10.39
CA SER A 1072 11.38 38.27 9.26
C SER A 1072 10.80 39.60 9.77
N LYS A 1073 11.17 40.71 9.14
CA LYS A 1073 10.81 42.07 9.55
C LYS A 1073 10.26 42.84 8.35
N LYS A 1074 9.15 43.57 8.53
CA LYS A 1074 8.69 44.59 7.56
C LYS A 1074 8.68 45.97 8.21
N TYR A 1075 9.03 46.98 7.42
CA TYR A 1075 9.19 48.36 7.87
C TYR A 1075 8.34 49.32 7.02
N ASP A 1076 8.03 50.50 7.56
CA ASP A 1076 7.38 51.58 6.82
C ASP A 1076 8.40 52.39 5.99
N ILE A 1077 7.91 53.28 5.13
CA ILE A 1077 8.76 54.12 4.28
C ILE A 1077 9.72 55.03 5.07
N ASN A 1078 9.42 55.30 6.35
CA ASN A 1078 10.26 56.11 7.25
C ASN A 1078 11.30 55.26 8.00
N GLY A 1079 11.30 53.93 7.83
CA GLY A 1079 12.22 52.99 8.47
C GLY A 1079 11.75 52.47 9.84
N ASN A 1080 10.50 52.73 10.25
CA ASN A 1080 9.95 52.19 11.49
C ASN A 1080 9.51 50.73 11.28
N LEU A 1081 9.81 49.86 12.25
CA LEU A 1081 9.37 48.46 12.22
C LEU A 1081 7.85 48.38 12.37
N ILE A 1082 7.17 47.77 11.40
CA ILE A 1082 5.70 47.55 11.41
C ILE A 1082 5.38 46.18 12.01
N ILE A 1083 6.12 45.16 11.59
CA ILE A 1083 5.83 43.77 11.97
C ILE A 1083 7.12 42.96 12.04
N GLU A 1084 7.22 42.15 13.09
CA GLU A 1084 8.25 41.14 13.27
C GLU A 1084 7.56 39.77 13.38
N GLU A 1085 7.94 38.85 12.50
CA GLU A 1085 7.42 37.49 12.44
C GLU A 1085 8.58 36.51 12.64
N THR A 1086 8.39 35.50 13.47
CA THR A 1086 9.32 34.38 13.56
C THR A 1086 8.72 33.19 12.84
N TYR A 1087 9.47 32.65 11.88
CA TYR A 1087 9.12 31.49 11.08
C TYR A 1087 9.88 30.25 11.55
N SER A 1088 9.20 29.11 11.50
CA SER A 1088 9.81 27.79 11.63
C SER A 1088 9.21 26.90 10.56
N ASN A 1089 10.05 26.38 9.66
CA ASN A 1089 9.66 25.52 8.54
C ASN A 1089 8.56 26.15 7.65
N GLY A 1090 8.64 27.46 7.41
CA GLY A 1090 7.67 28.19 6.59
C GLY A 1090 6.42 28.68 7.34
N ASP A 1091 6.17 28.18 8.55
CA ASP A 1091 5.01 28.57 9.36
C ASP A 1091 5.37 29.68 10.36
N ILE A 1092 4.45 30.63 10.54
CA ILE A 1092 4.56 31.67 11.57
C ILE A 1092 4.35 31.03 12.94
N ILE A 1093 5.36 31.10 13.81
CA ILE A 1093 5.28 30.66 15.21
C ILE A 1093 5.03 31.83 16.17
N HIS A 1094 5.48 33.03 15.80
CA HIS A 1094 5.27 34.24 16.57
C HIS A 1094 5.13 35.44 15.62
N SER A 1095 4.27 36.39 15.96
CA SER A 1095 4.11 37.64 15.23
C SER A 1095 3.80 38.78 16.20
N GLU A 1096 4.58 39.86 16.09
CA GLU A 1096 4.43 41.09 16.85
C GLU A 1096 4.25 42.26 15.88
N SER A 1097 3.09 42.91 15.89
CA SER A 1097 2.84 44.16 15.17
C SER A 1097 3.08 45.35 16.10
N LYS A 1098 3.83 46.35 15.65
CA LYS A 1098 4.15 47.56 16.43
C LYS A 1098 3.33 48.78 16.04
#